data_AF-A0A1V6M2G3-F1
#
_entry.id   AF-A0A1V6M2G3-F1
#
_cell.length_a   1.000
_cell.length_b   1.000
_cell.length_c   1.000
_cell.angle_alpha   90.00
_cell.angle_beta   90.00
_cell.angle_gamma   90.00
#
_symmetry.space_group_name_H-M   'P 1'
#
loop_
_entity.id
_entity.type
_entity.pdbx_description
1 polymer ?
#
loop_
_entity_poly.entity_id
_entity_poly.type
_entity_poly.pdbx_seq_one_letter_code
_entity_poly.pdbx_strand_id
1 'polypeptide(L)'
;MKRCFRIESFINKKISVSFLLFFINCLTVLASQNPDSRLTGDISIAPLPAQRNHADTAYLNHKDVFEQFGNNAERLCQQYGAFALDFLEEYKVEGLALLEKFGKEMASLHPLLDCHDIFLLYSDHGNNIPNVNTFSPQALSVFYKTFGSEGIKYIVNDPENFFLINVSKDRGTDLINLANEKGDIVFPLARKHGISFVRLYDKDVLQIVIKFQDDGLLALKEYGEKAKTLFTLFIDDDIFYQVIKTYGHKQTIPIIYLFYENRDFSSQFFNCLKTTSAYEWLSAWWYGTDTPAVNTINNATMQRENARRAINLIYELGNDFMDRFEILDINNVREEAVTIISNKLRNFFVSDIERTSRKWIRQEDINLEDKLFAGLDILGLIPVGSVVSKGTKLAVRGIRFAKTTKGFKGLTLLTEDLVATYGDDVIPFVAKHGDDGIKALKATDGKIIHLSQQYGDDVVRYVSQYGAGAGKTIEKYGDDALSLAHQYGDVVIQYIMLYEDDGIRVIQKYGKDVVLLSSVYGHEVIKLSALYGDDVILYVSKYGSSGVRSIITYGNDVIRLAKKHGDDVIRYVGRYGDDGLALAKKGKTGLFVMRFMPPKIFTKAARFTRYGLSAALLIAFVTHPLAFLSGLVKALAWLSGINPVIIAIIMGLLATFLLIRLLRRFLGIFHPMIVCLRALKKWYRVCRKN
;
A
#
# COMPACT_ATOMS: atom_id res chain seq x y z
N MET A 1 -18.19 -46.73 -40.07
CA MET A 1 -17.00 -47.39 -40.62
C MET A 1 -15.98 -46.30 -40.97
N LYS A 2 -14.86 -46.25 -40.21
CA LYS A 2 -13.64 -45.39 -40.35
C LYS A 2 -13.81 -43.90 -40.72
N ARG A 3 -13.76 -43.04 -39.69
CA ARG A 3 -13.36 -41.62 -39.79
C ARG A 3 -11.83 -41.53 -39.95
N CYS A 4 -11.35 -40.71 -40.89
CA CYS A 4 -10.17 -39.87 -40.66
C CYS A 4 -10.08 -38.78 -41.73
N PHE A 5 -10.35 -37.54 -41.30
CA PHE A 5 -10.06 -36.31 -42.01
C PHE A 5 -8.80 -35.70 -41.35
N ARG A 6 -7.81 -35.42 -42.20
CA ARG A 6 -6.82 -34.32 -42.19
C ARG A 6 -6.68 -33.47 -40.90
N ILE A 7 -5.45 -33.33 -40.38
CA ILE A 7 -4.68 -32.07 -40.15
C ILE A 7 -3.38 -32.39 -39.39
N GLU A 8 -2.27 -31.92 -39.97
CA GLU A 8 -0.96 -31.52 -39.40
C GLU A 8 -0.31 -32.32 -38.26
N SER A 9 0.85 -32.92 -38.59
CA SER A 9 1.96 -33.03 -37.63
C SER A 9 3.29 -33.01 -38.38
N PHE A 10 4.01 -31.91 -38.19
CA PHE A 10 5.41 -31.71 -38.51
C PHE A 10 6.27 -32.84 -37.94
N ILE A 11 6.76 -33.74 -38.80
CA ILE A 11 7.89 -34.63 -38.48
C ILE A 11 8.90 -34.50 -39.61
N ASN A 12 9.83 -33.55 -39.46
CA ASN A 12 11.17 -33.76 -39.96
C ASN A 12 12.17 -33.51 -38.83
N LYS A 13 12.74 -34.62 -38.37
CA LYS A 13 13.68 -34.74 -37.27
C LYS A 13 15.07 -34.46 -37.83
N LYS A 14 15.53 -33.21 -37.76
CA LYS A 14 16.94 -32.82 -37.75
C LYS A 14 17.06 -31.36 -37.35
N ILE A 15 16.79 -31.08 -36.07
CA ILE A 15 17.21 -29.83 -35.43
C ILE A 15 18.63 -30.03 -34.90
N SER A 16 19.46 -29.05 -35.22
CA SER A 16 20.78 -28.75 -34.66
C SER A 16 21.99 -29.54 -35.18
N VAL A 17 22.26 -29.39 -36.48
CA VAL A 17 23.65 -29.24 -36.96
C VAL A 17 23.90 -27.84 -37.55
N SER A 18 22.90 -26.94 -37.51
CA SER A 18 23.03 -25.58 -38.04
C SER A 18 23.26 -24.50 -36.97
N PHE A 19 23.44 -24.85 -35.70
CA PHE A 19 23.88 -23.89 -34.67
C PHE A 19 25.42 -23.78 -34.58
N LEU A 20 26.15 -24.60 -35.35
CA LEU A 20 27.61 -24.63 -35.38
C LEU A 20 28.23 -23.87 -36.58
N LEU A 21 27.41 -23.26 -37.44
CA LEU A 21 27.85 -22.57 -38.66
C LEU A 21 27.41 -21.10 -38.74
N PHE A 22 26.66 -20.59 -37.76
CA PHE A 22 26.33 -19.16 -37.67
C PHE A 22 27.29 -18.34 -36.78
N PHE A 23 28.34 -18.97 -36.24
CA PHE A 23 29.37 -18.30 -35.43
C PHE A 23 30.77 -18.40 -36.03
N ILE A 24 30.86 -18.51 -37.37
CA ILE A 24 32.13 -18.49 -38.11
C ILE A 24 32.34 -17.15 -38.85
N ASN A 25 31.45 -16.15 -38.68
CA ASN A 25 31.66 -14.79 -39.21
C ASN A 25 31.58 -13.65 -38.17
N CYS A 26 31.62 -13.94 -36.87
CA CYS A 26 31.87 -12.94 -35.84
C CYS A 26 33.09 -13.35 -35.01
N LEU A 27 34.24 -13.43 -35.66
CA LEU A 27 35.54 -13.50 -34.99
C LEU A 27 36.64 -12.93 -35.90
N THR A 28 36.51 -11.64 -36.20
CA THR A 28 37.67 -10.76 -36.16
C THR A 28 37.58 -9.98 -34.86
N VAL A 29 38.71 -9.89 -34.16
CA VAL A 29 38.94 -9.22 -32.88
C VAL A 29 38.49 -10.02 -31.65
N LEU A 30 39.30 -10.99 -31.24
CA LEU A 30 40.15 -10.81 -30.06
C LEU A 30 41.16 -11.98 -30.03
N ALA A 31 42.42 -11.64 -30.27
CA ALA A 31 43.51 -12.58 -30.17
C ALA A 31 44.02 -12.64 -28.73
N SER A 32 44.34 -13.88 -28.33
CA SER A 32 45.36 -14.26 -27.36
C SER A 32 45.05 -14.07 -25.87
N GLN A 33 44.75 -15.20 -25.21
CA GLN A 33 45.58 -15.64 -24.08
C GLN A 33 45.62 -17.18 -24.05
N ASN A 34 46.81 -17.76 -24.07
CA ASN A 34 47.14 -19.01 -23.36
C ASN A 34 48.68 -19.22 -23.27
N PRO A 35 49.21 -20.18 -22.48
CA PRO A 35 49.71 -19.96 -21.12
C PRO A 35 51.10 -20.60 -20.92
N ASP A 36 51.42 -20.94 -19.66
CA ASP A 36 52.52 -21.79 -19.16
C ASP A 36 53.84 -21.06 -18.85
N SER A 37 54.52 -21.27 -17.73
CA SER A 37 54.48 -22.33 -16.72
C SER A 37 55.20 -21.91 -15.43
N ARG A 38 54.92 -22.65 -14.35
CA ARG A 38 55.60 -22.67 -13.05
C ARG A 38 57.14 -22.71 -13.15
N LEU A 39 57.85 -22.08 -12.21
CA LEU A 39 58.45 -22.74 -11.03
C LEU A 39 59.22 -21.74 -10.14
N THR A 40 58.97 -21.85 -8.83
CA THR A 40 59.88 -21.72 -7.67
C THR A 40 60.99 -20.66 -7.63
N GLY A 41 61.08 -20.01 -6.47
CA GLY A 41 62.35 -19.57 -5.90
C GLY A 41 62.30 -18.12 -5.46
N ASP A 42 62.28 -17.92 -4.16
CA ASP A 42 62.23 -16.64 -3.45
C ASP A 42 63.31 -15.63 -3.84
N ILE A 43 63.08 -14.40 -3.36
CA ILE A 43 64.03 -13.32 -3.04
C ILE A 43 64.04 -12.13 -4.02
N SER A 44 63.24 -11.12 -3.62
CA SER A 44 63.58 -9.70 -3.44
C SER A 44 64.21 -8.83 -4.56
N ILE A 45 63.51 -7.69 -4.77
CA ILE A 45 63.96 -6.30 -5.06
C ILE A 45 63.97 -5.81 -6.53
N ALA A 46 62.91 -5.02 -6.84
CA ALA A 46 62.82 -3.74 -7.57
C ALA A 46 63.03 -3.64 -9.12
N PRO A 47 62.64 -2.52 -9.78
CA PRO A 47 61.30 -1.88 -9.85
C PRO A 47 60.81 -1.52 -11.30
N LEU A 48 59.55 -1.05 -11.39
CA LEU A 48 58.75 -0.55 -12.55
C LEU A 48 59.45 0.38 -13.58
N PRO A 49 59.04 0.36 -14.89
CA PRO A 49 58.18 1.45 -15.42
C PRO A 49 57.30 1.10 -16.68
N ALA A 50 56.00 1.45 -16.68
CA ALA A 50 55.20 1.63 -17.91
C ALA A 50 53.83 2.36 -17.72
N GLN A 51 53.37 2.57 -16.48
CA GLN A 51 52.03 3.09 -16.18
C GLN A 51 51.95 4.64 -16.13
N ARG A 52 53.05 5.36 -16.41
CA ARG A 52 53.14 6.82 -16.29
C ARG A 52 52.52 7.61 -17.46
N ASN A 53 52.62 7.14 -18.70
CA ASN A 53 52.41 8.02 -19.86
C ASN A 53 50.94 8.51 -20.08
N HIS A 54 49.92 7.73 -19.70
CA HIS A 54 48.51 8.16 -19.84
C HIS A 54 48.05 9.05 -18.68
N ALA A 55 48.54 8.78 -17.47
CA ALA A 55 48.35 9.65 -16.30
C ALA A 55 49.07 10.99 -16.50
N ASP A 56 50.28 10.96 -17.07
CA ASP A 56 51.09 12.16 -17.31
C ASP A 56 50.43 13.13 -18.31
N THR A 57 49.70 12.64 -19.32
CA THR A 57 49.03 13.50 -20.31
C THR A 57 47.76 14.16 -19.76
N ALA A 58 46.96 13.44 -18.98
CA ALA A 58 45.78 14.01 -18.31
C ALA A 58 46.19 14.92 -17.13
N TYR A 59 47.28 14.58 -16.42
CA TYR A 59 47.86 15.41 -15.38
C TYR A 59 48.43 16.73 -15.94
N LEU A 60 49.03 16.71 -17.13
CA LEU A 60 49.54 17.92 -17.79
C LEU A 60 48.41 18.86 -18.24
N ASN A 61 47.28 18.31 -18.70
CA ASN A 61 46.14 19.12 -19.18
C ASN A 61 45.23 19.63 -18.06
N HIS A 62 45.14 18.91 -16.93
CA HIS A 62 44.24 19.21 -15.80
C HIS A 62 45.01 19.41 -14.49
N LYS A 63 46.23 19.93 -14.57
CA LYS A 63 47.17 20.06 -13.44
C LYS A 63 46.55 20.75 -12.23
N ASP A 64 45.82 21.83 -12.46
CA ASP A 64 45.18 22.62 -11.41
C ASP A 64 44.08 21.83 -10.66
N VAL A 65 43.39 20.92 -11.34
CA VAL A 65 42.37 20.03 -10.75
C VAL A 65 43.01 19.00 -9.83
N PHE A 66 44.14 18.41 -10.24
CA PHE A 66 44.89 17.47 -9.41
C PHE A 66 45.54 18.15 -8.20
N GLU A 67 46.04 19.38 -8.35
CA GLU A 67 46.55 20.16 -7.21
C GLU A 67 45.43 20.51 -6.21
N GLN A 68 44.22 20.79 -6.70
CA GLN A 68 43.09 21.17 -5.86
C GLN A 68 42.40 19.99 -5.16
N PHE A 69 42.21 18.86 -5.84
CA PHE A 69 41.42 17.72 -5.34
C PHE A 69 42.24 16.45 -5.04
N GLY A 70 43.52 16.42 -5.41
CA GLY A 70 44.48 15.36 -5.07
C GLY A 70 43.96 13.94 -5.39
N ASN A 71 44.02 13.07 -4.39
CA ASN A 71 43.62 11.67 -4.50
C ASN A 71 42.16 11.46 -4.95
N ASN A 72 41.28 12.44 -4.74
CA ASN A 72 39.88 12.35 -5.19
C ASN A 72 39.79 12.51 -6.72
N ALA A 73 40.53 13.45 -7.32
CA ALA A 73 40.59 13.60 -8.78
C ALA A 73 41.21 12.35 -9.44
N GLU A 74 42.25 11.78 -8.85
CA GLU A 74 42.87 10.55 -9.35
C GLU A 74 41.89 9.37 -9.34
N ARG A 75 41.20 9.14 -8.22
CA ARG A 75 40.21 8.07 -8.12
C ARG A 75 39.04 8.26 -9.09
N LEU A 76 38.48 9.47 -9.16
CA LEU A 76 37.32 9.74 -10.01
C LEU A 76 37.68 9.66 -11.50
N CYS A 77 38.86 10.13 -11.90
CA CYS A 77 39.38 9.96 -13.26
C CYS A 77 39.59 8.49 -13.63
N GLN A 78 40.11 7.68 -12.71
CA GLN A 78 40.26 6.23 -12.95
C GLN A 78 38.91 5.53 -13.11
N GLN A 79 37.88 6.00 -12.40
CA GLN A 79 36.56 5.38 -12.37
C GLN A 79 35.64 5.83 -13.53
N TYR A 80 35.70 7.11 -13.92
CA TYR A 80 34.78 7.73 -14.87
C TYR A 80 35.46 8.40 -16.08
N GLY A 81 36.79 8.36 -16.16
CA GLY A 81 37.57 8.90 -17.27
C GLY A 81 37.73 10.43 -17.23
N ALA A 82 38.16 11.00 -18.37
CA ALA A 82 38.46 12.43 -18.52
C ALA A 82 37.26 13.34 -18.19
N PHE A 83 36.03 12.87 -18.42
CA PHE A 83 34.79 13.57 -18.03
C PHE A 83 34.82 14.03 -16.56
N ALA A 84 35.29 13.19 -15.64
CA ALA A 84 35.34 13.57 -14.23
C ALA A 84 36.34 14.71 -13.95
N LEU A 85 37.42 14.80 -14.73
CA LEU A 85 38.38 15.89 -14.59
C LEU A 85 37.82 17.18 -15.16
N ASP A 86 37.25 17.14 -16.37
CA ASP A 86 36.59 18.30 -17.00
C ASP A 86 35.47 18.85 -16.10
N PHE A 87 34.68 17.97 -15.51
CA PHE A 87 33.57 18.34 -14.64
C PHE A 87 34.04 18.92 -13.28
N LEU A 88 35.12 18.39 -12.71
CA LEU A 88 35.72 18.94 -11.48
C LEU A 88 36.39 20.30 -11.70
N GLU A 89 36.98 20.51 -12.88
CA GLU A 89 37.59 21.79 -13.25
C GLU A 89 36.54 22.91 -13.27
N GLU A 90 35.39 22.64 -13.88
CA GLU A 90 34.33 23.62 -14.07
C GLU A 90 33.50 23.85 -12.79
N TYR A 91 33.11 22.78 -12.08
CA TYR A 91 32.15 22.84 -10.96
C TYR A 91 32.77 22.63 -9.58
N LYS A 92 34.08 22.38 -9.50
CA LYS A 92 34.88 22.35 -8.27
C LYS A 92 34.25 21.47 -7.17
N VAL A 93 34.04 22.03 -5.97
CA VAL A 93 33.61 21.31 -4.77
C VAL A 93 32.19 20.74 -4.92
N GLU A 94 31.30 21.46 -5.61
CA GLU A 94 29.95 20.97 -5.91
C GLU A 94 30.00 19.82 -6.91
N GLY A 95 30.84 19.96 -7.94
CA GLY A 95 31.09 18.89 -8.91
C GLY A 95 31.61 17.61 -8.26
N LEU A 96 32.52 17.74 -7.28
CA LEU A 96 33.02 16.62 -6.49
C LEU A 96 31.88 15.92 -5.74
N ALA A 97 31.03 16.68 -5.04
CA ALA A 97 29.92 16.11 -4.28
C ALA A 97 28.92 15.33 -5.17
N LEU A 98 28.66 15.84 -6.38
CA LEU A 98 27.77 15.19 -7.35
C LEU A 98 28.41 13.92 -7.95
N LEU A 99 29.68 13.98 -8.35
CA LEU A 99 30.40 12.82 -8.90
C LEU A 99 30.55 11.67 -7.90
N GLU A 100 30.71 11.98 -6.61
CA GLU A 100 30.75 10.99 -5.53
C GLU A 100 29.40 10.28 -5.35
N LYS A 101 28.30 10.99 -5.59
CA LYS A 101 26.95 10.50 -5.37
C LYS A 101 26.35 9.82 -6.61
N PHE A 102 26.64 10.31 -7.81
CA PHE A 102 25.97 9.94 -9.07
C PHE A 102 26.94 9.75 -10.25
N GLY A 103 28.24 9.63 -10.00
CA GLY A 103 29.25 9.69 -11.06
C GLY A 103 29.09 8.66 -12.17
N LYS A 104 28.56 7.46 -11.87
CA LYS A 104 28.30 6.42 -12.89
C LYS A 104 27.19 6.84 -13.85
N GLU A 105 26.10 7.35 -13.32
CA GLU A 105 24.93 7.82 -14.07
C GLU A 105 25.30 9.06 -14.91
N MET A 106 25.98 10.02 -14.30
CA MET A 106 26.47 11.23 -14.98
C MET A 106 27.43 10.89 -16.13
N ALA A 107 28.38 9.98 -15.89
CA ALA A 107 29.30 9.52 -16.94
C ALA A 107 28.58 8.80 -18.09
N SER A 108 27.44 8.15 -17.83
CA SER A 108 26.65 7.48 -18.88
C SER A 108 25.88 8.45 -19.79
N LEU A 109 25.64 9.67 -19.32
CA LEU A 109 25.01 10.74 -20.10
C LEU A 109 26.02 11.52 -20.94
N HIS A 110 27.30 11.43 -20.63
CA HIS A 110 28.36 11.96 -21.46
C HIS A 110 28.70 10.97 -22.60
N PRO A 111 28.83 11.39 -23.88
CA PRO A 111 28.77 12.76 -24.41
C PRO A 111 27.39 13.17 -24.96
N LEU A 112 26.31 12.50 -24.59
CA LEU A 112 24.96 12.83 -25.07
C LEU A 112 24.49 14.21 -24.57
N LEU A 113 24.92 14.58 -23.37
CA LEU A 113 24.80 15.90 -22.74
C LEU A 113 26.20 16.45 -22.44
N ASP A 114 26.34 17.77 -22.46
CA ASP A 114 27.58 18.43 -22.05
C ASP A 114 27.68 18.54 -20.51
N CYS A 115 28.85 18.91 -19.99
CA CYS A 115 29.08 19.02 -18.55
C CYS A 115 28.11 20.01 -17.89
N HIS A 116 27.70 21.05 -18.61
CA HIS A 116 26.77 22.05 -18.10
C HIS A 116 25.36 21.50 -17.91
N ASP A 117 24.80 20.86 -18.94
CA ASP A 117 23.49 20.24 -18.88
C ASP A 117 23.44 19.11 -17.84
N ILE A 118 24.52 18.32 -17.74
CA ILE A 118 24.65 17.26 -16.71
C ILE A 118 24.70 17.89 -15.32
N PHE A 119 25.43 18.99 -15.14
CA PHE A 119 25.46 19.69 -13.86
C PHE A 119 24.09 20.22 -13.47
N LEU A 120 23.38 20.91 -14.37
CA LEU A 120 22.03 21.42 -14.11
C LEU A 120 21.03 20.32 -13.79
N LEU A 121 21.10 19.18 -14.48
CA LEU A 121 20.25 18.03 -14.24
C LEU A 121 20.43 17.45 -12.82
N TYR A 122 21.65 17.48 -12.27
CA TYR A 122 21.99 16.84 -10.99
C TYR A 122 22.17 17.80 -9.80
N SER A 123 22.31 19.10 -10.04
CA SER A 123 22.54 20.11 -8.99
C SER A 123 21.26 20.64 -8.32
N ASP A 124 20.10 20.48 -8.95
CA ASP A 124 18.83 21.00 -8.41
C ASP A 124 18.41 20.29 -7.10
N HIS A 125 18.51 21.01 -5.97
CA HIS A 125 18.33 20.51 -4.61
C HIS A 125 16.90 20.00 -4.30
N GLY A 126 15.91 20.24 -5.17
CA GLY A 126 14.54 19.76 -5.03
C GLY A 126 14.26 18.37 -5.61
N ASN A 127 15.15 17.84 -6.45
CA ASN A 127 14.91 16.60 -7.18
C ASN A 127 15.61 15.42 -6.49
N ASN A 128 14.86 14.53 -5.84
CA ASN A 128 15.36 13.20 -5.55
C ASN A 128 15.44 12.42 -6.88
N ILE A 129 16.61 12.39 -7.52
CA ILE A 129 16.89 11.75 -8.83
C ILE A 129 16.89 10.19 -8.87
N PRO A 130 16.61 9.36 -7.81
CA PRO A 130 16.72 7.90 -7.93
C PRO A 130 15.96 7.23 -9.08
N ASN A 131 14.85 7.83 -9.55
CA ASN A 131 13.99 7.25 -10.59
C ASN A 131 14.43 7.54 -12.03
N VAL A 132 15.42 8.41 -12.24
CA VAL A 132 15.93 8.74 -13.58
C VAL A 132 16.66 7.54 -14.21
N ASN A 133 17.08 6.58 -13.40
CA ASN A 133 17.65 5.29 -13.82
C ASN A 133 16.63 4.36 -14.52
N THR A 134 15.34 4.73 -14.55
CA THR A 134 14.29 4.00 -15.29
C THR A 134 14.43 4.17 -16.80
N PHE A 135 15.06 5.27 -17.25
CA PHE A 135 15.19 5.61 -18.67
C PHE A 135 16.61 5.36 -19.18
N SER A 136 16.74 4.95 -20.45
CA SER A 136 18.05 4.88 -21.09
C SER A 136 18.69 6.28 -21.16
N PRO A 137 20.03 6.41 -21.06
CA PRO A 137 20.72 7.71 -21.19
C PRO A 137 20.32 8.48 -22.45
N GLN A 138 20.08 7.79 -23.56
CA GLN A 138 19.64 8.38 -24.83
C GLN A 138 18.25 9.01 -24.70
N ALA A 139 17.26 8.25 -24.21
CA ALA A 139 15.90 8.75 -24.03
C ALA A 139 15.85 9.95 -23.07
N LEU A 140 16.60 9.90 -21.97
CA LEU A 140 16.69 11.00 -21.02
C LEU A 140 17.35 12.23 -21.64
N SER A 141 18.46 12.06 -22.37
CA SER A 141 19.13 13.18 -23.02
C SER A 141 18.24 13.91 -24.05
N VAL A 142 17.47 13.16 -24.84
CA VAL A 142 16.54 13.74 -25.82
C VAL A 142 15.42 14.51 -25.12
N PHE A 143 14.89 13.94 -24.05
CA PHE A 143 13.84 14.57 -23.25
C PHE A 143 14.34 15.85 -22.58
N TYR A 144 15.51 15.80 -21.94
CA TYR A 144 16.15 16.95 -21.30
C TYR A 144 16.39 18.09 -22.29
N LYS A 145 16.96 17.79 -23.47
CA LYS A 145 17.17 18.80 -24.53
C LYS A 145 15.87 19.41 -25.03
N THR A 146 14.75 18.69 -24.92
CA THR A 146 13.45 19.15 -25.42
C THR A 146 12.69 19.98 -24.39
N PHE A 147 12.71 19.58 -23.12
CA PHE A 147 11.85 20.14 -22.07
C PHE A 147 12.61 20.73 -20.87
N GLY A 148 13.93 20.60 -20.80
CA GLY A 148 14.79 21.14 -19.74
C GLY A 148 14.48 20.58 -18.36
N SER A 149 15.01 21.26 -17.33
CA SER A 149 14.76 20.96 -15.92
C SER A 149 13.27 21.00 -15.56
N GLU A 150 12.50 21.89 -16.18
CA GLU A 150 11.04 22.01 -16.01
C GLU A 150 10.30 20.72 -16.40
N GLY A 151 10.69 20.07 -17.50
CA GLY A 151 10.14 18.77 -17.88
C GLY A 151 10.59 17.65 -16.94
N ILE A 152 11.86 17.68 -16.52
CA ILE A 152 12.44 16.66 -15.63
C ILE A 152 11.70 16.61 -14.30
N LYS A 153 11.45 17.77 -13.68
CA LYS A 153 10.72 17.92 -12.40
C LYS A 153 9.49 17.01 -12.31
N TYR A 154 8.72 16.88 -13.38
CA TYR A 154 7.48 16.12 -13.40
C TYR A 154 7.62 14.62 -13.66
N ILE A 155 8.79 14.14 -14.10
CA ILE A 155 9.06 12.70 -14.30
C ILE A 155 9.86 12.09 -13.16
N VAL A 156 10.44 12.91 -12.27
CA VAL A 156 11.22 12.45 -11.11
C VAL A 156 10.35 11.63 -10.15
N ASN A 157 9.17 12.16 -9.79
CA ASN A 157 8.27 11.52 -8.82
C ASN A 157 7.27 10.55 -9.46
N ASP A 158 6.90 10.77 -10.73
CA ASP A 158 6.04 9.87 -11.50
C ASP A 158 6.64 9.65 -12.91
N PRO A 159 7.45 8.58 -13.10
CA PRO A 159 8.05 8.26 -14.40
C PRO A 159 7.05 8.07 -15.53
N GLU A 160 5.77 7.77 -15.25
CA GLU A 160 4.77 7.63 -16.31
C GLU A 160 4.49 8.95 -17.04
N ASN A 161 4.76 10.09 -16.39
CA ASN A 161 4.61 11.41 -17.00
C ASN A 161 5.53 11.61 -18.21
N PHE A 162 6.64 10.86 -18.29
CA PHE A 162 7.51 10.84 -19.46
C PHE A 162 6.72 10.55 -20.74
N PHE A 163 5.85 9.54 -20.72
CA PHE A 163 5.08 9.14 -21.90
C PHE A 163 3.99 10.16 -22.27
N LEU A 164 3.47 10.89 -21.29
CA LEU A 164 2.46 11.94 -21.50
C LEU A 164 3.08 13.22 -22.09
N ILE A 165 4.25 13.62 -21.58
CA ILE A 165 4.95 14.82 -22.02
C ILE A 165 5.61 14.58 -23.38
N ASN A 166 6.23 13.41 -23.58
CA ASN A 166 7.06 13.12 -24.75
C ASN A 166 6.27 12.69 -26.01
N VAL A 167 4.97 13.02 -26.10
CA VAL A 167 4.13 12.74 -27.28
C VAL A 167 4.51 13.64 -28.46
N SER A 168 4.64 14.94 -28.19
CA SER A 168 5.14 15.95 -29.12
C SER A 168 5.63 17.16 -28.35
N LYS A 169 6.55 17.94 -28.94
CA LYS A 169 7.11 19.13 -28.28
C LYS A 169 6.02 20.10 -27.83
N ASP A 170 5.12 20.50 -28.74
CA ASP A 170 4.08 21.48 -28.45
C ASP A 170 3.11 21.00 -27.36
N ARG A 171 2.72 19.73 -27.40
CA ARG A 171 1.81 19.14 -26.42
C ARG A 171 2.48 18.98 -25.06
N GLY A 172 3.74 18.56 -25.03
CA GLY A 172 4.52 18.44 -23.81
C GLY A 172 4.74 19.77 -23.12
N THR A 173 5.11 20.81 -23.88
CA THR A 173 5.27 22.18 -23.37
C THR A 173 3.96 22.73 -22.81
N ASP A 174 2.84 22.54 -23.52
CA ASP A 174 1.52 22.96 -23.04
C ASP A 174 1.12 22.23 -21.73
N LEU A 175 1.38 20.93 -21.64
CA LEU A 175 1.10 20.15 -20.45
C LEU A 175 1.93 20.60 -19.24
N ILE A 176 3.21 20.91 -19.46
CA ILE A 176 4.11 21.45 -18.42
C ILE A 176 3.61 22.82 -17.96
N ASN A 177 3.22 23.71 -18.87
CA ASN A 177 2.69 25.04 -18.53
C ASN A 177 1.41 24.91 -17.69
N LEU A 178 0.49 24.03 -18.09
CA LEU A 178 -0.73 23.75 -17.32
C LEU A 178 -0.41 23.19 -15.94
N ALA A 179 0.58 22.29 -15.81
CA ALA A 179 1.00 21.74 -14.53
C ALA A 179 1.68 22.79 -13.63
N ASN A 180 2.43 23.73 -14.20
CA ASN A 180 3.02 24.85 -13.45
C ASN A 180 1.94 25.82 -12.95
N GLU A 181 0.88 26.05 -13.73
CA GLU A 181 -0.25 26.91 -13.34
C GLU A 181 -1.18 26.24 -12.32
N LYS A 182 -1.55 24.98 -12.56
CA LYS A 182 -2.65 24.29 -11.85
C LYS A 182 -2.17 23.20 -10.88
N GLY A 183 -0.88 22.87 -10.90
CA GLY A 183 -0.24 21.84 -10.08
C GLY A 183 -0.25 20.45 -10.71
N ASP A 184 0.43 19.50 -10.04
CA ASP A 184 0.68 18.14 -10.52
C ASP A 184 -0.59 17.32 -10.81
N ILE A 185 -1.75 17.74 -10.27
CA ILE A 185 -3.07 17.14 -10.52
C ILE A 185 -3.43 17.08 -12.02
N VAL A 186 -2.78 17.92 -12.84
CA VAL A 186 -2.94 17.96 -14.30
C VAL A 186 -2.60 16.62 -14.95
N PHE A 187 -1.55 15.93 -14.51
CA PHE A 187 -1.08 14.70 -15.15
C PHE A 187 -2.07 13.53 -15.08
N PRO A 188 -2.58 13.13 -13.90
CA PRO A 188 -3.57 12.05 -13.84
C PRO A 188 -4.88 12.40 -14.56
N LEU A 189 -5.30 13.67 -14.53
CA LEU A 189 -6.51 14.12 -15.24
C LEU A 189 -6.32 14.15 -16.76
N ALA A 190 -5.16 14.61 -17.24
CA ALA A 190 -4.82 14.57 -18.67
C ALA A 190 -4.70 13.14 -19.19
N ARG A 191 -4.21 12.21 -18.37
CA ARG A 191 -4.15 10.77 -18.69
C ARG A 191 -5.54 10.18 -18.87
N LYS A 192 -6.48 10.53 -17.98
CA LYS A 192 -7.85 9.97 -17.96
C LYS A 192 -8.79 10.65 -18.96
N HIS A 193 -8.75 11.98 -19.08
CA HIS A 193 -9.72 12.79 -19.81
C HIS A 193 -9.12 13.58 -20.99
N GLY A 194 -7.80 13.57 -21.16
CA GLY A 194 -7.10 14.33 -22.19
C GLY A 194 -6.71 15.74 -21.77
N ILE A 195 -5.73 16.33 -22.47
CA ILE A 195 -5.20 17.66 -22.16
C ILE A 195 -6.23 18.78 -22.35
N SER A 196 -7.12 18.64 -23.34
CA SER A 196 -8.19 19.61 -23.62
C SER A 196 -9.14 19.76 -22.42
N PHE A 197 -9.41 18.67 -21.69
CA PHE A 197 -10.22 18.71 -20.48
C PHE A 197 -9.56 19.58 -19.40
N VAL A 198 -8.27 19.36 -19.14
CA VAL A 198 -7.52 20.12 -18.14
C VAL A 198 -7.40 21.60 -18.52
N ARG A 199 -7.36 21.90 -19.82
CA ARG A 199 -7.33 23.27 -20.32
C ARG A 199 -8.63 24.04 -20.01
N LEU A 200 -9.77 23.36 -20.11
CA LEU A 200 -11.09 23.97 -19.96
C LEU A 200 -11.43 24.42 -18.54
N TYR A 201 -10.85 23.79 -17.52
CA TYR A 201 -11.25 23.98 -16.12
C TYR A 201 -10.15 24.60 -15.27
N ASP A 202 -10.54 25.43 -14.30
CA ASP A 202 -9.62 26.00 -13.31
C ASP A 202 -9.16 24.96 -12.28
N LYS A 203 -8.16 25.34 -11.46
CA LYS A 203 -7.57 24.45 -10.46
C LYS A 203 -8.60 23.90 -9.46
N ASP A 204 -9.55 24.71 -9.02
CA ASP A 204 -10.56 24.32 -8.04
C ASP A 204 -11.46 23.23 -8.62
N VAL A 205 -11.95 23.42 -9.85
CA VAL A 205 -12.76 22.40 -10.54
C VAL A 205 -11.96 21.11 -10.74
N LEU A 206 -10.68 21.19 -11.11
CA LEU A 206 -9.83 20.00 -11.25
C LEU A 206 -9.65 19.26 -9.92
N GLN A 207 -9.53 19.97 -8.79
CA GLN A 207 -9.50 19.36 -7.46
C GLN A 207 -10.84 18.69 -7.08
N ILE A 208 -11.96 19.28 -7.48
CA ILE A 208 -13.27 18.68 -7.27
C ILE A 208 -13.38 17.39 -8.10
N VAL A 209 -12.98 17.42 -9.37
CA VAL A 209 -13.04 16.25 -10.26
C VAL A 209 -12.09 15.15 -9.80
N ILE A 210 -10.90 15.47 -9.28
CA ILE A 210 -9.98 14.42 -8.82
C ILE A 210 -10.51 13.71 -7.57
N LYS A 211 -11.18 14.45 -6.67
CA LYS A 211 -11.72 13.89 -5.42
C LYS A 211 -13.09 13.21 -5.60
N PHE A 212 -14.01 13.88 -6.29
CA PHE A 212 -15.40 13.43 -6.45
C PHE A 212 -15.68 12.78 -7.81
N GLN A 213 -14.69 12.70 -8.70
CA GLN A 213 -14.78 12.02 -9.99
C GLN A 213 -15.97 12.52 -10.83
N ASP A 214 -16.70 11.59 -11.45
CA ASP A 214 -17.81 11.89 -12.34
C ASP A 214 -18.96 12.57 -11.57
N ASP A 215 -19.14 12.25 -10.29
CA ASP A 215 -20.18 12.86 -9.44
C ASP A 215 -19.94 14.36 -9.26
N GLY A 216 -18.69 14.77 -9.04
CA GLY A 216 -18.30 16.18 -8.92
C GLY A 216 -18.45 16.93 -10.24
N LEU A 217 -18.04 16.33 -11.35
CA LEU A 217 -18.16 16.95 -12.68
C LEU A 217 -19.63 17.14 -13.09
N LEU A 218 -20.47 16.12 -12.85
CA LEU A 218 -21.91 16.20 -13.13
C LEU A 218 -22.58 17.28 -12.26
N ALA A 219 -22.24 17.33 -10.97
CA ALA A 219 -22.77 18.36 -10.07
C ALA A 219 -22.38 19.77 -10.52
N LEU A 220 -21.14 19.98 -10.96
CA LEU A 220 -20.68 21.25 -11.51
C LEU A 220 -21.41 21.61 -12.82
N LYS A 221 -21.65 20.63 -13.69
CA LYS A 221 -22.40 20.83 -14.93
C LYS A 221 -23.86 21.21 -14.66
N GLU A 222 -24.45 20.62 -13.63
CA GLU A 222 -25.88 20.77 -13.31
C GLU A 222 -26.16 22.02 -12.45
N TYR A 223 -25.30 22.33 -11.47
CA TYR A 223 -25.53 23.39 -10.49
C TYR A 223 -24.51 24.55 -10.57
N GLY A 224 -23.48 24.46 -11.41
CA GLY A 224 -22.52 25.53 -11.65
C GLY A 224 -21.83 26.02 -10.37
N GLU A 225 -21.84 27.34 -10.18
CA GLU A 225 -21.20 28.01 -9.02
C GLU A 225 -21.75 27.57 -7.66
N LYS A 226 -23.00 27.09 -7.60
CA LYS A 226 -23.59 26.58 -6.34
C LYS A 226 -22.86 25.32 -5.88
N ALA A 227 -22.67 24.37 -6.80
CA ALA A 227 -21.87 23.18 -6.54
C ALA A 227 -20.43 23.57 -6.25
N LYS A 228 -19.79 24.39 -7.10
CA LYS A 228 -18.40 24.82 -6.91
C LYS A 228 -18.18 25.39 -5.51
N THR A 229 -19.06 26.28 -5.04
CA THR A 229 -18.99 26.86 -3.69
C THR A 229 -19.00 25.79 -2.59
N LEU A 230 -19.96 24.87 -2.63
CA LEU A 230 -20.06 23.82 -1.61
C LEU A 230 -18.88 22.85 -1.65
N PHE A 231 -18.51 22.40 -2.85
CA PHE A 231 -17.38 21.49 -3.01
C PHE A 231 -16.06 22.13 -2.56
N THR A 232 -15.81 23.40 -2.85
CA THR A 232 -14.61 24.10 -2.37
C THR A 232 -14.65 24.29 -0.84
N LEU A 233 -15.81 24.61 -0.25
CA LEU A 233 -15.94 24.79 1.20
C LEU A 233 -15.72 23.49 1.99
N PHE A 234 -16.17 22.36 1.44
CA PHE A 234 -16.19 21.05 2.10
C PHE A 234 -15.33 20.02 1.40
N ILE A 235 -14.33 20.45 0.61
CA ILE A 235 -13.51 19.53 -0.17
C ILE A 235 -12.84 18.49 0.73
N ASP A 236 -12.38 18.88 1.91
CA ASP A 236 -11.70 18.04 2.90
C ASP A 236 -12.63 17.41 3.95
N ASP A 237 -13.94 17.58 3.81
CA ASP A 237 -14.90 17.00 4.75
C ASP A 237 -15.32 15.59 4.30
N ASP A 238 -14.89 14.58 5.05
CA ASP A 238 -15.19 13.17 4.76
C ASP A 238 -16.70 12.87 4.83
N ILE A 239 -17.44 13.57 5.69
CA ILE A 239 -18.90 13.40 5.80
C ILE A 239 -19.57 13.91 4.54
N PHE A 240 -19.15 15.10 4.06
CA PHE A 240 -19.64 15.64 2.80
C PHE A 240 -19.36 14.69 1.63
N TYR A 241 -18.14 14.13 1.56
CA TYR A 241 -17.81 13.12 0.57
C TYR A 241 -18.76 11.92 0.62
N GLN A 242 -19.01 11.36 1.80
CA GLN A 242 -19.92 10.23 1.95
C GLN A 242 -21.36 10.58 1.59
N VAL A 243 -21.84 11.78 1.95
CA VAL A 243 -23.17 12.25 1.61
C VAL A 243 -23.36 12.33 0.09
N ILE A 244 -22.44 12.99 -0.62
CA ILE A 244 -22.49 13.08 -2.09
C ILE A 244 -22.41 11.69 -2.73
N LYS A 245 -21.55 10.80 -2.21
CA LYS A 245 -21.38 9.44 -2.73
C LYS A 245 -22.60 8.55 -2.53
N THR A 246 -23.28 8.70 -1.39
CA THR A 246 -24.39 7.82 -0.99
C THR A 246 -25.70 8.24 -1.62
N TYR A 247 -26.03 9.54 -1.59
CA TYR A 247 -27.33 10.06 -2.02
C TYR A 247 -27.29 10.77 -3.38
N GLY A 248 -26.09 10.99 -3.92
CA GLY A 248 -25.89 11.65 -5.20
C GLY A 248 -26.06 13.17 -5.13
N HIS A 249 -25.41 13.87 -6.05
CA HIS A 249 -25.41 15.34 -6.10
C HIS A 249 -26.80 15.94 -6.36
N LYS A 250 -27.67 15.23 -7.10
CA LYS A 250 -29.00 15.71 -7.49
C LYS A 250 -29.91 16.01 -6.32
N GLN A 251 -29.84 15.17 -5.29
CA GLN A 251 -30.68 15.32 -4.11
C GLN A 251 -30.00 16.22 -3.08
N THR A 252 -28.68 16.06 -2.90
CA THR A 252 -27.93 16.65 -1.80
C THR A 252 -27.55 18.11 -2.01
N ILE A 253 -27.03 18.47 -3.20
CA ILE A 253 -26.52 19.83 -3.47
C ILE A 253 -27.61 20.89 -3.28
N PRO A 254 -28.84 20.74 -3.81
CA PRO A 254 -29.89 21.73 -3.61
C PRO A 254 -30.23 21.96 -2.13
N ILE A 255 -30.28 20.89 -1.33
CA ILE A 255 -30.64 20.96 0.09
C ILE A 255 -29.51 21.59 0.91
N ILE A 256 -28.26 21.17 0.70
CA ILE A 256 -27.12 21.77 1.40
C ILE A 256 -26.99 23.25 1.03
N TYR A 257 -27.19 23.59 -0.25
CA TYR A 257 -27.12 24.97 -0.72
C TYR A 257 -28.26 25.83 -0.16
N LEU A 258 -29.46 25.26 0.01
CA LEU A 258 -30.58 25.94 0.66
C LEU A 258 -30.20 26.38 2.08
N PHE A 259 -29.54 25.53 2.86
CA PHE A 259 -29.07 25.88 4.21
C PHE A 259 -27.91 26.88 4.17
N TYR A 260 -27.06 26.83 3.15
CA TYR A 260 -26.00 27.79 2.90
C TYR A 260 -26.54 29.21 2.60
N GLU A 261 -27.60 29.31 1.77
CA GLU A 261 -28.15 30.58 1.28
C GLU A 261 -29.18 31.20 2.24
N ASN A 262 -30.03 30.38 2.86
CA ASN A 262 -31.26 30.87 3.47
C ASN A 262 -31.04 31.45 4.88
N ARG A 263 -30.94 32.79 4.94
CA ARG A 263 -30.85 33.56 6.19
C ARG A 263 -32.15 33.53 7.00
N ASP A 264 -33.29 33.43 6.32
CA ASP A 264 -34.62 33.48 6.95
C ASP A 264 -35.16 32.12 7.38
N PHE A 265 -34.68 31.03 6.78
CA PHE A 265 -34.98 29.69 7.30
C PHE A 265 -34.59 29.62 8.78
N SER A 266 -33.39 30.09 9.09
CA SER A 266 -32.92 30.22 10.46
C SER A 266 -33.82 31.17 11.26
N SER A 267 -34.12 32.38 10.77
CA SER A 267 -34.89 33.40 11.52
C SER A 267 -36.35 33.01 11.81
N GLN A 268 -37.07 32.40 10.86
CA GLN A 268 -38.45 31.92 11.03
C GLN A 268 -38.51 30.66 11.90
N PHE A 269 -37.57 29.73 11.69
CA PHE A 269 -37.34 28.58 12.57
C PHE A 269 -37.04 29.05 14.00
N PHE A 270 -36.13 30.02 14.16
CA PHE A 270 -35.78 30.63 15.43
C PHE A 270 -36.97 31.31 16.11
N ASN A 271 -37.77 32.07 15.38
CA ASN A 271 -38.94 32.74 15.94
C ASN A 271 -40.00 31.73 16.39
N CYS A 272 -40.19 30.64 15.66
CA CYS A 272 -41.04 29.51 16.07
C CYS A 272 -40.51 28.88 17.38
N LEU A 273 -39.20 28.61 17.43
CA LEU A 273 -38.56 27.93 18.56
C LEU A 273 -38.44 28.79 19.82
N LYS A 274 -38.16 30.10 19.69
CA LYS A 274 -37.95 31.07 20.78
C LYS A 274 -39.13 31.18 21.74
N THR A 275 -40.32 30.75 21.31
CA THR A 275 -41.54 30.69 22.13
C THR A 275 -41.74 29.36 22.87
N THR A 276 -40.72 28.49 22.91
CA THR A 276 -40.76 27.12 23.47
C THR A 276 -39.54 26.89 24.37
N SER A 277 -39.66 26.07 25.44
CA SER A 277 -38.47 25.59 26.20
C SER A 277 -37.52 24.71 25.36
N ALA A 278 -37.94 24.33 24.15
CA ALA A 278 -37.13 23.68 23.13
C ALA A 278 -36.03 24.59 22.59
N TYR A 279 -36.17 25.92 22.74
CA TYR A 279 -35.20 26.90 22.26
C TYR A 279 -33.83 26.69 22.90
N GLU A 280 -33.75 26.61 24.23
CA GLU A 280 -32.48 26.41 24.94
C GLU A 280 -31.79 25.12 24.47
N TRP A 281 -32.57 24.04 24.39
CA TRP A 281 -32.12 22.73 23.93
C TRP A 281 -31.61 22.72 22.48
N LEU A 282 -32.41 23.21 21.52
CA LEU A 282 -32.02 23.29 20.10
C LEU A 282 -30.90 24.29 19.88
N SER A 283 -30.88 25.39 20.63
CA SER A 283 -29.78 26.36 20.54
C SER A 283 -28.46 25.75 21.00
N ALA A 284 -28.45 24.92 22.05
CA ALA A 284 -27.24 24.22 22.51
C ALA A 284 -26.76 23.17 21.50
N TRP A 285 -27.69 22.49 20.83
CA TRP A 285 -27.36 21.48 19.81
C TRP A 285 -26.94 22.11 18.47
N TRP A 286 -27.64 23.15 18.02
CA TRP A 286 -27.32 23.87 16.78
C TRP A 286 -26.06 24.73 17.02
N TYR A 287 -25.96 25.55 18.07
CA TYR A 287 -24.89 26.53 18.26
C TYR A 287 -23.78 26.16 19.26
N GLY A 288 -23.89 25.03 19.96
CA GLY A 288 -22.98 24.67 21.05
C GLY A 288 -23.29 25.41 22.36
N THR A 289 -22.74 24.93 23.49
CA THR A 289 -22.96 25.53 24.82
C THR A 289 -22.19 26.83 25.05
N ASP A 290 -21.17 27.10 24.22
CA ASP A 290 -20.25 28.22 24.37
C ASP A 290 -20.38 29.18 23.18
N THR A 291 -21.45 29.97 23.13
CA THR A 291 -21.39 31.23 22.38
C THR A 291 -21.98 32.39 23.20
N PRO A 292 -21.20 33.47 23.38
CA PRO A 292 -21.72 34.71 23.95
C PRO A 292 -22.74 35.32 22.98
N ALA A 293 -23.69 36.06 23.54
CA ALA A 293 -24.78 36.75 22.85
C ALA A 293 -24.39 37.25 21.45
N VAL A 294 -25.24 36.91 20.47
CA VAL A 294 -25.24 37.34 19.06
C VAL A 294 -24.72 38.76 18.91
N ASN A 295 -23.42 38.91 18.68
CA ASN A 295 -22.78 40.16 18.31
C ASN A 295 -21.65 39.82 17.33
N THR A 296 -21.93 40.09 16.05
CA THR A 296 -20.96 40.18 14.94
C THR A 296 -20.22 38.88 14.57
N ILE A 297 -20.95 37.82 14.21
CA ILE A 297 -20.37 36.69 13.46
C ILE A 297 -20.28 37.10 11.99
N ASN A 298 -19.10 36.98 11.38
CA ASN A 298 -18.91 37.21 9.94
C ASN A 298 -19.85 36.32 9.13
N ASN A 299 -20.59 36.93 8.19
CA ASN A 299 -21.64 36.27 7.40
C ASN A 299 -21.19 34.94 6.75
N ALA A 300 -19.94 34.87 6.28
CA ALA A 300 -19.37 33.68 5.66
C ALA A 300 -19.23 32.48 6.62
N THR A 301 -18.91 32.72 7.90
CA THR A 301 -18.77 31.65 8.91
C THR A 301 -20.13 31.02 9.21
N MET A 302 -21.18 31.84 9.28
CA MET A 302 -22.55 31.36 9.54
C MET A 302 -23.11 30.51 8.39
N GLN A 303 -22.88 30.93 7.14
CA GLN A 303 -23.35 30.18 5.96
C GLN A 303 -22.68 28.82 5.83
N ARG A 304 -21.35 28.77 6.05
CA ARG A 304 -20.59 27.51 6.11
C ARG A 304 -21.15 26.60 7.19
N GLU A 305 -21.37 27.12 8.39
CA GLU A 305 -21.83 26.32 9.51
C GLU A 305 -23.25 25.76 9.31
N ASN A 306 -24.15 26.54 8.70
CA ASN A 306 -25.48 26.05 8.32
C ASN A 306 -25.41 24.92 7.29
N ALA A 307 -24.56 25.06 6.27
CA ALA A 307 -24.35 24.02 5.25
C ALA A 307 -23.78 22.74 5.88
N ARG A 308 -22.83 22.88 6.81
CA ARG A 308 -22.25 21.74 7.54
C ARG A 308 -23.30 20.96 8.34
N ARG A 309 -24.27 21.65 8.93
CA ARG A 309 -25.38 21.01 9.67
C ARG A 309 -26.29 20.23 8.75
N ALA A 310 -26.63 20.79 7.59
CA ALA A 310 -27.38 20.05 6.58
C ALA A 310 -26.63 18.78 6.16
N ILE A 311 -25.31 18.86 5.94
CA ILE A 311 -24.47 17.69 5.62
C ILE A 311 -24.58 16.62 6.70
N ASN A 312 -24.44 16.99 7.97
CA ASN A 312 -24.53 16.04 9.09
C ASN A 312 -25.94 15.42 9.22
N LEU A 313 -26.99 16.21 9.02
CA LEU A 313 -28.37 15.72 9.05
C LEU A 313 -28.63 14.70 7.93
N ILE A 314 -28.17 14.99 6.71
CA ILE A 314 -28.28 14.07 5.59
C ILE A 314 -27.48 12.79 5.87
N TYR A 315 -26.28 12.91 6.43
CA TYR A 315 -25.46 11.76 6.77
C TYR A 315 -26.14 10.82 7.78
N GLU A 316 -26.77 11.38 8.81
CA GLU A 316 -27.30 10.60 9.93
C GLU A 316 -28.73 10.09 9.72
N LEU A 317 -29.54 10.84 8.98
CA LEU A 317 -30.96 10.58 8.77
C LEU A 317 -31.26 10.09 7.35
N GLY A 318 -30.42 10.45 6.38
CA GLY A 318 -30.57 10.01 5.00
C GLY A 318 -31.90 10.39 4.39
N ASN A 319 -32.56 9.42 3.76
CA ASN A 319 -33.83 9.63 3.06
C ASN A 319 -34.93 10.17 3.98
N ASP A 320 -34.94 9.84 5.28
CA ASP A 320 -35.94 10.36 6.23
C ASP A 320 -35.90 11.89 6.36
N PHE A 321 -34.73 12.49 6.16
CA PHE A 321 -34.57 13.94 6.10
C PHE A 321 -34.79 14.47 4.68
N MET A 322 -34.27 13.78 3.68
CA MET A 322 -34.29 14.22 2.27
C MET A 322 -35.68 14.18 1.63
N ASP A 323 -36.52 13.20 1.97
CA ASP A 323 -37.88 13.04 1.43
C ASP A 323 -38.83 14.17 1.84
N ARG A 324 -38.39 15.03 2.76
CA ARG A 324 -39.10 16.26 3.19
C ARG A 324 -38.90 17.41 2.22
N PHE A 325 -38.01 17.25 1.24
CA PHE A 325 -37.69 18.24 0.23
C PHE A 325 -38.19 17.75 -1.13
N GLU A 326 -39.17 18.46 -1.70
CA GLU A 326 -39.62 18.20 -3.08
C GLU A 326 -38.70 18.96 -4.06
N ILE A 327 -37.92 18.22 -4.86
CA ILE A 327 -37.04 18.80 -5.89
C ILE A 327 -37.78 18.80 -7.22
N LEU A 328 -38.34 19.94 -7.61
CA LEU A 328 -39.07 20.11 -8.88
C LEU A 328 -38.17 20.71 -9.96
N ASP A 329 -37.99 19.89 -11.00
CA ASP A 329 -37.34 20.09 -12.29
C ASP A 329 -35.87 20.54 -12.30
N ILE A 330 -35.05 19.70 -12.93
CA ILE A 330 -33.59 19.75 -12.99
C ILE A 330 -33.14 20.36 -14.34
N ASN A 331 -34.07 20.61 -15.26
CA ASN A 331 -33.74 20.88 -16.67
C ASN A 331 -33.86 22.33 -17.11
N ASN A 332 -34.19 23.30 -16.24
CA ASN A 332 -34.23 24.70 -16.66
C ASN A 332 -33.03 25.50 -16.13
N VAL A 333 -32.14 25.80 -17.06
CA VAL A 333 -30.95 26.63 -16.89
C VAL A 333 -31.38 28.05 -16.52
N ARG A 334 -31.02 28.46 -15.29
CA ARG A 334 -31.10 29.78 -14.61
C ARG A 334 -32.09 29.81 -13.43
N GLU A 335 -31.51 29.96 -12.24
CA GLU A 335 -32.08 30.50 -10.99
C GLU A 335 -33.29 29.82 -10.30
N GLU A 336 -34.11 29.00 -10.96
CA GLU A 336 -35.43 28.63 -10.42
C GLU A 336 -35.50 27.46 -9.42
N ALA A 337 -34.55 26.53 -9.42
CA ALA A 337 -34.66 25.33 -8.55
C ALA A 337 -34.63 25.66 -7.04
N VAL A 338 -33.85 26.67 -6.61
CA VAL A 338 -33.72 27.02 -5.18
C VAL A 338 -34.87 27.92 -4.70
N THR A 339 -35.40 28.77 -5.57
CA THR A 339 -36.53 29.67 -5.24
C THR A 339 -37.87 28.91 -5.17
N ILE A 340 -38.04 27.85 -5.96
CA ILE A 340 -39.22 26.98 -5.94
C ILE A 340 -39.22 26.05 -4.72
N ILE A 341 -38.07 25.46 -4.35
CA ILE A 341 -37.92 24.70 -3.10
C ILE A 341 -38.30 25.60 -1.91
N SER A 342 -37.79 26.83 -1.84
CA SER A 342 -38.04 27.75 -0.71
C SER A 342 -39.53 28.08 -0.49
N ASN A 343 -40.30 28.36 -1.55
CA ASN A 343 -41.70 28.77 -1.43
C ASN A 343 -42.65 27.62 -1.02
N LYS A 344 -42.41 26.39 -1.51
CA LYS A 344 -43.16 25.20 -1.09
C LYS A 344 -42.71 24.67 0.26
N LEU A 345 -41.43 24.76 0.58
CA LEU A 345 -40.86 24.38 1.88
C LEU A 345 -41.40 25.26 3.01
N ARG A 346 -41.48 26.58 2.79
CA ARG A 346 -42.17 27.50 3.71
C ARG A 346 -43.61 27.05 3.95
N ASN A 347 -44.32 26.64 2.89
CA ASN A 347 -45.68 26.15 3.00
C ASN A 347 -45.76 24.76 3.67
N PHE A 348 -44.79 23.87 3.47
CA PHE A 348 -44.68 22.55 4.11
C PHE A 348 -44.48 22.67 5.63
N PHE A 349 -43.50 23.48 6.06
CA PHE A 349 -43.28 23.77 7.47
C PHE A 349 -44.48 24.50 8.09
N VAL A 350 -45.21 25.32 7.33
CA VAL A 350 -46.46 25.95 7.80
C VAL A 350 -47.65 24.97 7.82
N SER A 351 -47.71 23.99 6.91
CA SER A 351 -48.87 23.10 6.73
C SER A 351 -48.96 21.93 7.70
N ASP A 352 -47.86 21.44 8.27
CA ASP A 352 -47.90 20.38 9.31
C ASP A 352 -47.74 20.93 10.75
N ILE A 353 -47.13 22.13 10.89
CA ILE A 353 -47.32 22.98 12.09
C ILE A 353 -48.79 23.41 12.25
N GLU A 354 -49.63 23.15 11.25
CA GLU A 354 -51.06 23.43 11.25
C GLU A 354 -51.82 22.72 12.39
N ARG A 355 -51.32 21.62 12.96
CA ARG A 355 -51.92 21.03 14.18
C ARG A 355 -51.78 21.95 15.39
N THR A 356 -50.65 22.64 15.50
CA THR A 356 -50.36 23.64 16.52
C THR A 356 -51.02 24.99 16.18
N SER A 357 -51.05 25.35 14.90
CA SER A 357 -51.74 26.53 14.38
C SER A 357 -53.26 26.44 14.56
N ARG A 358 -53.87 25.26 14.38
CA ARG A 358 -55.32 25.03 14.62
C ARG A 358 -55.72 25.19 16.08
N LYS A 359 -54.81 24.92 17.03
CA LYS A 359 -54.99 25.25 18.44
C LYS A 359 -54.84 26.76 18.67
N TRP A 360 -53.85 27.38 18.05
CA TRP A 360 -53.63 28.83 18.08
C TRP A 360 -54.81 29.65 17.52
N ILE A 361 -55.39 29.20 16.40
CA ILE A 361 -56.58 29.78 15.74
C ILE A 361 -57.84 29.60 16.60
N ARG A 362 -57.88 28.56 17.47
CA ARG A 362 -58.94 28.34 18.46
C ARG A 362 -58.67 28.98 19.82
N GLN A 363 -57.57 29.72 19.98
CA GLN A 363 -57.09 30.24 21.28
C GLN A 363 -56.90 29.15 22.35
N GLU A 364 -56.58 27.92 21.95
CA GLU A 364 -56.18 26.85 22.86
C GLU A 364 -54.68 26.97 23.16
N ASP A 365 -54.30 26.81 24.43
CA ASP A 365 -52.90 26.81 24.83
C ASP A 365 -52.13 25.68 24.14
N ILE A 366 -51.07 26.05 23.44
CA ILE A 366 -50.15 25.09 22.86
C ILE A 366 -49.20 24.62 23.97
N ASN A 367 -49.33 23.35 24.37
CA ASN A 367 -48.41 22.76 25.33
C ASN A 367 -46.99 22.58 24.75
N LEU A 368 -46.00 22.59 25.63
CA LEU A 368 -44.59 22.35 25.37
C LEU A 368 -44.33 21.14 24.46
N GLU A 369 -45.03 20.04 24.74
CA GLU A 369 -44.91 18.76 24.05
C GLU A 369 -45.28 18.88 22.56
N ASP A 370 -46.35 19.59 22.21
CA ASP A 370 -46.77 19.79 20.82
C ASP A 370 -45.74 20.63 20.03
N LYS A 371 -45.12 21.64 20.66
CA LYS A 371 -44.06 22.45 20.02
C LYS A 371 -42.75 21.68 19.85
N LEU A 372 -42.39 20.84 20.83
CA LEU A 372 -41.22 19.96 20.78
C LEU A 372 -41.35 18.91 19.67
N PHE A 373 -42.54 18.34 19.48
CA PHE A 373 -42.78 17.40 18.38
C PHE A 373 -42.65 18.06 17.01
N ALA A 374 -43.14 19.30 16.85
CA ALA A 374 -42.90 20.06 15.63
C ALA A 374 -41.39 20.28 15.38
N GLY A 375 -40.62 20.58 16.43
CA GLY A 375 -39.16 20.67 16.35
C GLY A 375 -38.49 19.37 15.90
N LEU A 376 -38.85 18.23 16.50
CA LEU A 376 -38.30 16.92 16.13
C LEU A 376 -38.68 16.47 14.72
N ASP A 377 -39.88 16.84 14.26
CA ASP A 377 -40.34 16.59 12.90
C ASP A 377 -39.56 17.43 11.87
N ILE A 378 -39.30 18.71 12.17
CA ILE A 378 -38.43 19.56 11.34
C ILE A 378 -37.03 18.97 11.19
N LEU A 379 -36.53 18.30 12.24
CA LEU A 379 -35.23 17.65 12.23
C LEU A 379 -35.20 16.28 11.57
N GLY A 380 -36.33 15.75 11.10
CA GLY A 380 -36.37 14.43 10.48
C GLY A 380 -36.20 13.27 11.45
N LEU A 381 -36.34 13.49 12.75
CA LEU A 381 -36.13 12.46 13.79
C LEU A 381 -37.39 11.63 14.07
N ILE A 382 -38.53 12.03 13.52
CA ILE A 382 -39.81 11.33 13.65
C ILE A 382 -40.30 10.91 12.25
N PRO A 383 -40.75 9.66 12.05
CA PRO A 383 -41.28 9.22 10.77
C PRO A 383 -42.52 10.02 10.34
N VAL A 384 -42.58 10.34 9.04
CA VAL A 384 -43.69 11.07 8.40
C VAL A 384 -45.03 10.35 8.66
N GLY A 385 -46.02 11.08 9.15
CA GLY A 385 -47.38 10.56 9.36
C GLY A 385 -47.56 9.64 10.58
N SER A 386 -46.57 9.51 11.46
CA SER A 386 -46.72 8.68 12.66
C SER A 386 -47.69 9.30 13.68
N VAL A 387 -48.69 8.52 14.10
CA VAL A 387 -49.45 8.80 15.34
C VAL A 387 -48.46 8.70 16.50
N VAL A 388 -48.49 9.68 17.43
CA VAL A 388 -47.59 9.76 18.60
C VAL A 388 -47.48 8.39 19.26
N SER A 389 -46.37 7.70 18.97
CA SER A 389 -46.13 6.37 19.49
C SER A 389 -45.66 6.48 20.94
N LYS A 390 -45.74 5.37 21.66
CA LYS A 390 -45.22 5.25 23.02
C LYS A 390 -43.71 5.56 23.11
N GLY A 391 -42.92 5.20 22.10
CA GLY A 391 -41.50 5.54 22.02
C GLY A 391 -41.24 7.04 21.91
N THR A 392 -42.13 7.79 21.26
CA THR A 392 -42.00 9.24 21.09
C THR A 392 -42.21 10.00 22.41
N LYS A 393 -43.00 9.46 23.36
CA LYS A 393 -43.10 10.01 24.73
C LYS A 393 -41.82 9.83 25.54
N LEU A 394 -41.11 8.71 25.34
CA LEU A 394 -39.81 8.47 25.97
C LEU A 394 -38.75 9.42 25.41
N ALA A 395 -38.82 9.73 24.11
CA ALA A 395 -37.97 10.75 23.53
C ALA A 395 -38.17 12.12 24.20
N VAL A 396 -39.41 12.55 24.44
CA VAL A 396 -39.71 13.78 25.20
C VAL A 396 -39.11 13.75 26.61
N ARG A 397 -39.22 12.62 27.31
CA ARG A 397 -38.67 12.45 28.67
C ARG A 397 -37.13 12.48 28.69
N GLY A 398 -36.50 11.93 27.65
CA GLY A 398 -35.05 11.79 27.53
C GLY A 398 -34.33 12.97 26.88
N ILE A 399 -35.05 13.85 26.19
CA ILE A 399 -34.47 14.87 25.30
C ILE A 399 -33.50 15.81 26.00
N ARG A 400 -33.77 16.14 27.27
CA ARG A 400 -32.91 16.97 28.12
C ARG A 400 -31.53 16.37 28.39
N PHE A 401 -31.38 15.06 28.21
CA PHE A 401 -30.12 14.35 28.40
C PHE A 401 -29.35 14.16 27.09
N ALA A 402 -30.03 14.25 25.94
CA ALA A 402 -29.39 14.07 24.65
C ALA A 402 -28.71 15.38 24.21
N LYS A 403 -27.43 15.27 23.86
CA LYS A 403 -26.62 16.39 23.35
C LYS A 403 -26.18 16.17 21.89
N THR A 404 -26.48 15.00 21.34
CA THR A 404 -26.07 14.57 20.01
C THR A 404 -27.27 14.04 19.25
N THR A 405 -27.24 14.22 17.93
CA THR A 405 -28.16 13.62 16.96
C THR A 405 -28.34 12.12 17.12
N LYS A 406 -27.22 11.40 17.31
CA LYS A 406 -27.21 9.97 17.61
C LYS A 406 -27.99 9.66 18.88
N GLY A 407 -27.83 10.46 19.93
CA GLY A 407 -28.60 10.38 21.17
C GLY A 407 -30.10 10.56 20.94
N PHE A 408 -30.49 11.57 20.16
CA PHE A 408 -31.90 11.79 19.82
C PHE A 408 -32.49 10.64 18.99
N LYS A 409 -31.77 10.18 17.97
CA LYS A 409 -32.17 9.03 17.15
C LYS A 409 -32.31 7.76 18.00
N GLY A 410 -31.41 7.54 18.96
CA GLY A 410 -31.55 6.45 19.93
C GLY A 410 -32.84 6.57 20.73
N LEU A 411 -33.14 7.76 21.24
CA LEU A 411 -34.36 8.01 22.02
C LEU A 411 -35.65 7.78 21.23
N THR A 412 -35.68 8.05 19.93
CA THR A 412 -36.86 7.79 19.09
C THR A 412 -37.04 6.30 18.79
N LEU A 413 -35.95 5.54 18.81
CA LEU A 413 -35.95 4.08 18.68
C LEU A 413 -36.16 3.35 20.02
N LEU A 414 -36.17 4.08 21.15
CA LEU A 414 -36.35 3.51 22.47
C LEU A 414 -37.82 3.12 22.69
N THR A 415 -38.06 1.89 23.13
CA THR A 415 -39.41 1.34 23.37
C THR A 415 -39.75 1.31 24.87
N GLU A 416 -41.04 1.40 25.20
CA GLU A 416 -41.53 1.22 26.58
C GLU A 416 -41.15 -0.15 27.15
N ASP A 417 -41.08 -1.18 26.32
CA ASP A 417 -40.66 -2.53 26.73
C ASP A 417 -39.21 -2.57 27.25
N LEU A 418 -38.30 -1.87 26.57
CA LEU A 418 -36.91 -1.76 27.02
C LEU A 418 -36.80 -1.00 28.35
N VAL A 419 -37.58 0.07 28.51
CA VAL A 419 -37.61 0.85 29.77
C VAL A 419 -38.28 0.03 30.89
N ALA A 420 -39.31 -0.74 30.60
CA ALA A 420 -39.96 -1.63 31.57
C ALA A 420 -39.02 -2.77 32.00
N THR A 421 -38.20 -3.28 31.08
CA THR A 421 -37.27 -4.39 31.33
C THR A 421 -36.06 -3.94 32.16
N TYR A 422 -35.44 -2.81 31.81
CA TYR A 422 -34.15 -2.39 32.38
C TYR A 422 -34.23 -1.14 33.26
N GLY A 423 -35.41 -0.52 33.39
CA GLY A 423 -35.64 0.65 34.22
C GLY A 423 -35.42 2.00 33.52
N ASP A 424 -35.70 3.07 34.25
CA ASP A 424 -35.69 4.45 33.74
C ASP A 424 -34.28 4.97 33.40
N ASP A 425 -33.23 4.37 33.96
CA ASP A 425 -31.82 4.75 33.69
C ASP A 425 -31.40 4.49 32.23
N VAL A 426 -32.15 3.66 31.51
CA VAL A 426 -31.99 3.48 30.06
C VAL A 426 -32.19 4.78 29.30
N ILE A 427 -33.09 5.66 29.75
CA ILE A 427 -33.43 6.89 29.04
C ILE A 427 -32.20 7.82 28.94
N PRO A 428 -31.56 8.26 30.04
CA PRO A 428 -30.35 9.07 29.95
C PRO A 428 -29.18 8.32 29.31
N PHE A 429 -29.08 7.00 29.46
CA PHE A 429 -28.05 6.20 28.81
C PHE A 429 -28.18 6.21 27.28
N VAL A 430 -29.38 5.93 26.74
CA VAL A 430 -29.67 5.98 25.30
C VAL A 430 -29.59 7.42 24.77
N ALA A 431 -30.00 8.41 25.56
CA ALA A 431 -29.81 9.81 25.20
C ALA A 431 -28.33 10.18 24.99
N LYS A 432 -27.41 9.54 25.71
CA LYS A 432 -25.97 9.76 25.59
C LYS A 432 -25.35 8.96 24.44
N HIS A 433 -25.71 7.68 24.31
CA HIS A 433 -25.03 6.73 23.41
C HIS A 433 -25.80 6.40 22.12
N GLY A 434 -27.05 6.81 22.04
CA GLY A 434 -27.93 6.59 20.90
C GLY A 434 -28.25 5.13 20.61
N ASP A 435 -28.28 4.78 19.32
CA ASP A 435 -28.56 3.42 18.85
C ASP A 435 -27.53 2.39 19.33
N ASP A 436 -26.27 2.79 19.49
CA ASP A 436 -25.24 1.93 20.08
C ASP A 436 -25.51 1.62 21.56
N GLY A 437 -26.09 2.59 22.29
CA GLY A 437 -26.61 2.34 23.63
C GLY A 437 -27.68 1.25 23.63
N ILE A 438 -28.64 1.32 22.70
CA ILE A 438 -29.69 0.28 22.56
C ILE A 438 -29.09 -1.08 22.20
N LYS A 439 -28.14 -1.14 21.26
CA LYS A 439 -27.44 -2.39 20.88
C LYS A 439 -26.72 -2.98 22.09
N ALA A 440 -25.97 -2.16 22.84
CA ALA A 440 -25.20 -2.61 23.98
C ALA A 440 -26.08 -3.03 25.16
N LEU A 441 -27.22 -2.36 25.38
CA LEU A 441 -28.24 -2.76 26.36
C LEU A 441 -28.75 -4.17 26.07
N LYS A 442 -29.17 -4.42 24.83
CA LYS A 442 -29.65 -5.74 24.41
C LYS A 442 -28.55 -6.81 24.49
N ALA A 443 -27.32 -6.46 24.11
CA ALA A 443 -26.20 -7.41 24.12
C ALA A 443 -25.77 -7.83 25.53
N THR A 444 -26.01 -7.00 26.55
CA THR A 444 -25.55 -7.25 27.93
C THR A 444 -26.69 -7.44 28.93
N ASP A 445 -27.93 -7.48 28.46
CA ASP A 445 -29.12 -7.58 29.30
C ASP A 445 -29.15 -6.48 30.38
N GLY A 446 -28.91 -5.22 29.95
CA GLY A 446 -28.93 -4.04 30.81
C GLY A 446 -27.63 -3.75 31.58
N LYS A 447 -26.74 -4.73 31.76
CA LYS A 447 -25.49 -4.57 32.54
C LYS A 447 -24.57 -3.47 32.02
N ILE A 448 -24.64 -3.12 30.74
CA ILE A 448 -23.82 -2.07 30.13
C ILE A 448 -23.92 -0.73 30.87
N ILE A 449 -25.07 -0.41 31.47
CA ILE A 449 -25.25 0.85 32.20
C ILE A 449 -24.22 0.94 33.33
N HIS A 450 -24.12 -0.10 34.16
CA HIS A 450 -23.14 -0.15 35.25
C HIS A 450 -21.71 -0.27 34.75
N LEU A 451 -21.45 -1.10 33.72
CA LEU A 451 -20.10 -1.24 33.17
C LEU A 451 -19.56 0.08 32.61
N SER A 452 -20.41 0.86 31.93
CA SER A 452 -20.03 2.18 31.41
C SER A 452 -19.79 3.22 32.50
N GLN A 453 -20.52 3.14 33.62
CA GLN A 453 -20.28 4.00 34.79
C GLN A 453 -18.96 3.65 35.50
N GLN A 454 -18.62 2.37 35.56
CA GLN A 454 -17.42 1.90 36.24
C GLN A 454 -16.14 2.12 35.42
N TYR A 455 -16.19 1.81 34.13
CA TYR A 455 -15.01 1.74 33.27
C TYR A 455 -14.99 2.79 32.14
N GLY A 456 -16.03 3.62 32.04
CA GLY A 456 -16.13 4.69 31.05
C GLY A 456 -16.89 4.31 29.77
N ASP A 457 -17.06 5.31 28.90
CA ASP A 457 -17.95 5.23 27.73
C ASP A 457 -17.44 4.29 26.62
N ASP A 458 -16.13 4.00 26.59
CA ASP A 458 -15.54 3.09 25.60
C ASP A 458 -16.09 1.67 25.67
N VAL A 459 -16.58 1.25 26.84
CA VAL A 459 -17.26 -0.05 26.99
C VAL A 459 -18.48 -0.13 26.07
N VAL A 460 -19.26 0.96 25.94
CA VAL A 460 -20.45 0.98 25.08
C VAL A 460 -20.06 0.77 23.62
N ARG A 461 -18.95 1.37 23.19
CA ARG A 461 -18.40 1.22 21.85
C ARG A 461 -17.94 -0.21 21.58
N TYR A 462 -17.18 -0.82 22.49
CA TYR A 462 -16.73 -2.21 22.33
C TYR A 462 -17.89 -3.21 22.30
N VAL A 463 -18.88 -3.03 23.17
CA VAL A 463 -20.06 -3.90 23.25
C VAL A 463 -20.98 -3.70 22.05
N SER A 464 -21.19 -2.48 21.57
CA SER A 464 -21.99 -2.24 20.36
C SER A 464 -21.34 -2.86 19.12
N GLN A 465 -20.01 -2.88 19.06
CA GLN A 465 -19.24 -3.42 17.93
C GLN A 465 -19.09 -4.95 17.96
N TYR A 466 -18.75 -5.54 19.11
CA TYR A 466 -18.41 -6.96 19.23
C TYR A 466 -19.46 -7.80 19.99
N GLY A 467 -20.52 -7.16 20.49
CA GLY A 467 -21.67 -7.81 21.14
C GLY A 467 -21.40 -8.31 22.56
N ALA A 468 -22.21 -9.28 22.98
CA ALA A 468 -22.24 -9.79 24.37
C ALA A 468 -20.88 -10.32 24.86
N GLY A 469 -20.05 -10.86 23.96
CA GLY A 469 -18.73 -11.40 24.30
C GLY A 469 -17.77 -10.33 24.80
N ALA A 470 -17.81 -9.12 24.22
CA ALA A 470 -17.00 -8.00 24.71
C ALA A 470 -17.48 -7.55 26.10
N GLY A 471 -18.79 -7.54 26.33
CA GLY A 471 -19.37 -7.20 27.64
C GLY A 471 -18.87 -8.15 28.73
N LYS A 472 -18.93 -9.47 28.47
CA LYS A 472 -18.40 -10.49 29.39
C LYS A 472 -16.89 -10.37 29.62
N THR A 473 -16.15 -10.00 28.59
CA THR A 473 -14.69 -9.83 28.66
C THR A 473 -14.32 -8.63 29.53
N ILE A 474 -15.00 -7.50 29.34
CA ILE A 474 -14.79 -6.30 30.14
C ILE A 474 -15.30 -6.53 31.58
N GLU A 475 -16.40 -7.26 31.78
CA GLU A 475 -16.86 -7.65 33.11
C GLU A 475 -15.82 -8.53 33.84
N LYS A 476 -15.12 -9.43 33.12
CA LYS A 476 -14.10 -10.33 33.70
C LYS A 476 -12.77 -9.63 33.97
N TYR A 477 -12.30 -8.79 33.06
CA TYR A 477 -10.93 -8.24 33.09
C TYR A 477 -10.85 -6.73 33.34
N GLY A 478 -11.95 -6.00 33.22
CA GLY A 478 -12.06 -4.58 33.52
C GLY A 478 -10.95 -3.74 32.89
N ASP A 479 -10.25 -3.00 33.74
CA ASP A 479 -9.19 -2.06 33.37
C ASP A 479 -8.02 -2.73 32.64
N ASP A 480 -7.73 -4.01 32.86
CA ASP A 480 -6.63 -4.69 32.16
C ASP A 480 -6.93 -4.82 30.66
N ALA A 481 -8.15 -5.27 30.33
CA ALA A 481 -8.56 -5.40 28.93
C ALA A 481 -8.65 -4.03 28.25
N LEU A 482 -9.18 -3.03 28.95
CA LEU A 482 -9.34 -1.69 28.42
C LEU A 482 -7.99 -0.98 28.25
N SER A 483 -7.08 -1.08 29.21
CA SER A 483 -5.75 -0.47 29.13
C SER A 483 -4.95 -1.03 27.96
N LEU A 484 -5.00 -2.36 27.75
CA LEU A 484 -4.33 -2.99 26.60
C LEU A 484 -4.97 -2.56 25.27
N ALA A 485 -6.30 -2.42 25.21
CA ALA A 485 -6.98 -1.94 24.01
C ALA A 485 -6.65 -0.48 23.69
N HIS A 486 -6.56 0.39 24.69
CA HIS A 486 -6.09 1.77 24.50
C HIS A 486 -4.64 1.83 24.02
N GLN A 487 -3.77 0.94 24.52
CA GLN A 487 -2.35 0.96 24.21
C GLN A 487 -2.02 0.36 22.84
N TYR A 488 -2.71 -0.71 22.44
CA TYR A 488 -2.36 -1.48 21.23
C TYR A 488 -3.50 -1.58 20.20
N GLY A 489 -4.65 -0.95 20.45
CA GLY A 489 -5.78 -0.83 19.54
C GLY A 489 -6.96 -1.77 19.87
N ASP A 490 -8.13 -1.43 19.35
CA ASP A 490 -9.42 -2.08 19.65
C ASP A 490 -9.46 -3.59 19.37
N VAL A 491 -8.64 -4.07 18.43
CA VAL A 491 -8.54 -5.50 18.07
C VAL A 491 -8.10 -6.37 19.26
N VAL A 492 -7.45 -5.77 20.25
CA VAL A 492 -7.07 -6.44 21.51
C VAL A 492 -8.28 -7.03 22.22
N ILE A 493 -9.43 -6.34 22.26
CA ILE A 493 -10.64 -6.87 22.90
C ILE A 493 -11.07 -8.18 22.23
N GLN A 494 -11.01 -8.25 20.90
CA GLN A 494 -11.32 -9.47 20.16
C GLN A 494 -10.31 -10.60 20.48
N TYR A 495 -9.02 -10.27 20.62
CA TYR A 495 -8.01 -11.26 20.97
C TYR A 495 -8.17 -11.79 22.40
N ILE A 496 -8.51 -10.93 23.37
CA ILE A 496 -8.81 -11.35 24.74
C ILE A 496 -10.09 -12.20 24.75
N MET A 497 -11.11 -11.86 23.96
CA MET A 497 -12.31 -12.69 23.83
C MET A 497 -11.99 -14.10 23.30
N LEU A 498 -11.06 -14.22 22.35
CA LEU A 498 -10.71 -15.50 21.71
C LEU A 498 -9.76 -16.35 22.55
N TYR A 499 -8.87 -15.74 23.32
CA TYR A 499 -7.78 -16.42 24.01
C TYR A 499 -7.78 -16.24 25.53
N GLU A 500 -8.73 -15.49 26.08
CA GLU A 500 -8.90 -15.25 27.51
C GLU A 500 -7.58 -14.85 28.21
N ASP A 501 -7.22 -15.53 29.30
CA ASP A 501 -6.04 -15.24 30.12
C ASP A 501 -4.73 -15.36 29.32
N ASP A 502 -4.71 -16.24 28.32
CA ASP A 502 -3.56 -16.39 27.42
C ASP A 502 -3.39 -15.16 26.52
N GLY A 503 -4.51 -14.60 26.03
CA GLY A 503 -4.52 -13.38 25.25
C GLY A 503 -3.94 -12.20 26.03
N ILE A 504 -4.42 -11.99 27.27
CA ILE A 504 -3.93 -10.92 28.14
C ILE A 504 -2.45 -11.09 28.43
N ARG A 505 -2.03 -12.28 28.89
CA ARG A 505 -0.64 -12.54 29.25
C ARG A 505 0.32 -12.34 28.08
N VAL A 506 -0.06 -12.80 26.88
CA VAL A 506 0.75 -12.66 25.67
C VAL A 506 0.83 -11.20 25.23
N ILE A 507 -0.29 -10.47 25.22
CA ILE A 507 -0.31 -9.06 24.82
C ILE A 507 0.42 -8.19 25.85
N GLN A 508 0.30 -8.44 27.15
CA GLN A 508 1.09 -7.75 28.18
C GLN A 508 2.60 -7.99 28.00
N LYS A 509 3.00 -9.21 27.61
CA LYS A 509 4.41 -9.55 27.46
C LYS A 509 5.04 -8.98 26.19
N TYR A 510 4.35 -9.06 25.06
CA TYR A 510 4.92 -8.72 23.74
C TYR A 510 4.35 -7.44 23.12
N GLY A 511 3.27 -6.90 23.69
CA GLY A 511 2.67 -5.62 23.30
C GLY A 511 2.36 -5.50 21.83
N LYS A 512 2.88 -4.43 21.22
CA LYS A 512 2.62 -4.07 19.83
C LYS A 512 3.12 -5.12 18.83
N ASP A 513 4.19 -5.84 19.16
CA ASP A 513 4.79 -6.81 18.23
C ASP A 513 3.84 -7.98 17.98
N VAL A 514 3.24 -8.54 19.02
CA VAL A 514 2.29 -9.65 18.84
C VAL A 514 1.00 -9.19 18.17
N VAL A 515 0.53 -7.97 18.44
CA VAL A 515 -0.66 -7.40 17.78
C VAL A 515 -0.42 -7.21 16.29
N LEU A 516 0.74 -6.67 15.91
CA LEU A 516 1.14 -6.49 14.50
C LEU A 516 1.35 -7.83 13.79
N LEU A 517 2.05 -8.78 14.40
CA LEU A 517 2.24 -10.09 13.79
C LEU A 517 0.92 -10.84 13.61
N SER A 518 -0.02 -10.68 14.55
CA SER A 518 -1.35 -11.28 14.47
C SER A 518 -2.21 -10.65 13.37
N SER A 519 -2.12 -9.34 13.15
CA SER A 519 -2.85 -8.69 12.05
C SER A 519 -2.30 -9.07 10.67
N VAL A 520 -1.00 -9.33 10.55
CA VAL A 520 -0.35 -9.70 9.28
C VAL A 520 -0.46 -11.20 8.98
N TYR A 521 -0.32 -12.07 9.99
CA TYR A 521 -0.18 -13.52 9.79
C TYR A 521 -1.30 -14.38 10.40
N GLY A 522 -2.30 -13.77 11.04
CA GLY A 522 -3.43 -14.46 11.67
C GLY A 522 -3.36 -14.46 13.20
N HIS A 523 -4.53 -14.44 13.84
CA HIS A 523 -4.66 -14.34 15.30
C HIS A 523 -4.11 -15.57 16.05
N GLU A 524 -3.90 -16.69 15.35
CA GLU A 524 -3.26 -17.91 15.88
C GLU A 524 -1.86 -17.64 16.45
N VAL A 525 -1.18 -16.56 16.02
CA VAL A 525 0.10 -16.15 16.59
C VAL A 525 0.02 -15.95 18.11
N ILE A 526 -1.12 -15.49 18.63
CA ILE A 526 -1.33 -15.30 20.08
C ILE A 526 -1.40 -16.66 20.78
N LYS A 527 -2.21 -17.58 20.26
CA LYS A 527 -2.32 -18.95 20.77
C LYS A 527 -0.97 -19.67 20.76
N LEU A 528 -0.23 -19.55 19.66
CA LEU A 528 1.08 -20.19 19.53
C LEU A 528 2.08 -19.57 20.52
N SER A 529 2.07 -18.24 20.67
CA SER A 529 2.92 -17.54 21.65
C SER A 529 2.61 -17.93 23.08
N ALA A 530 1.34 -18.19 23.42
CA ALA A 530 0.95 -18.68 24.72
C ALA A 530 1.49 -20.10 25.01
N LEU A 531 1.50 -20.97 23.99
CA LEU A 531 1.93 -22.36 24.10
C LEU A 531 3.45 -22.53 24.09
N TYR A 532 4.16 -21.75 23.27
CA TYR A 532 5.58 -21.97 22.99
C TYR A 532 6.50 -20.79 23.38
N GLY A 533 5.95 -19.66 23.83
CA GLY A 533 6.71 -18.53 24.36
C GLY A 533 7.45 -17.72 23.30
N ASP A 534 8.61 -17.17 23.69
CA ASP A 534 9.36 -16.15 22.95
C ASP A 534 9.81 -16.60 21.55
N ASP A 535 9.99 -17.91 21.37
CA ASP A 535 10.43 -18.50 20.10
C ASP A 535 9.45 -18.20 18.96
N VAL A 536 8.14 -18.13 19.25
CA VAL A 536 7.12 -17.90 18.23
C VAL A 536 7.24 -16.49 17.66
N ILE A 537 7.36 -15.49 18.51
CA ILE A 537 7.50 -14.09 18.08
C ILE A 537 8.76 -13.95 17.22
N LEU A 538 9.89 -14.51 17.68
CA LEU A 538 11.14 -14.51 16.93
C LEU A 538 10.99 -15.15 15.54
N TYR A 539 10.42 -16.35 15.49
CA TYR A 539 10.34 -17.12 14.25
C TYR A 539 9.30 -16.58 13.27
N VAL A 540 8.16 -16.08 13.75
CA VAL A 540 7.13 -15.46 12.93
C VAL A 540 7.62 -14.12 12.39
N SER A 541 8.29 -13.31 13.20
CA SER A 541 8.91 -12.06 12.73
C SER A 541 9.93 -12.32 11.60
N LYS A 542 10.75 -13.36 11.74
CA LYS A 542 11.80 -13.69 10.75
C LYS A 542 11.31 -14.41 9.49
N TYR A 543 10.29 -15.26 9.60
CA TYR A 543 9.86 -16.17 8.52
C TYR A 543 8.40 -15.99 8.08
N GLY A 544 7.66 -15.09 8.70
CA GLY A 544 6.27 -14.77 8.39
C GLY A 544 5.37 -15.99 8.36
N SER A 545 4.52 -16.08 7.33
CA SER A 545 3.56 -17.18 7.15
C SER A 545 4.21 -18.57 7.11
N SER A 546 5.46 -18.69 6.65
CA SER A 546 6.17 -19.98 6.70
C SER A 546 6.50 -20.37 8.14
N GLY A 547 6.82 -19.39 9.00
CA GLY A 547 7.00 -19.60 10.43
C GLY A 547 5.71 -20.06 11.11
N VAL A 548 4.61 -19.33 10.89
CA VAL A 548 3.29 -19.70 11.44
C VAL A 548 2.88 -21.11 11.02
N ARG A 549 2.93 -21.42 9.71
CA ARG A 549 2.56 -22.74 9.18
C ARG A 549 3.42 -23.87 9.76
N SER A 550 4.71 -23.64 9.93
CA SER A 550 5.62 -24.62 10.50
C SER A 550 5.27 -24.94 11.96
N ILE A 551 5.06 -23.90 12.76
CA ILE A 551 4.78 -24.04 14.19
C ILE A 551 3.39 -24.61 14.43
N ILE A 552 2.36 -24.17 13.69
CA ILE A 552 0.99 -24.69 13.85
C ILE A 552 0.90 -26.18 13.51
N THR A 553 1.67 -26.64 12.53
CA THR A 553 1.62 -28.04 12.05
C THR A 553 2.46 -28.98 12.92
N TYR A 554 3.64 -28.54 13.36
CA TYR A 554 4.64 -29.42 13.98
C TYR A 554 4.98 -29.07 15.44
N GLY A 555 4.58 -27.90 15.92
CA GLY A 555 4.67 -27.49 17.32
C GLY A 555 6.06 -27.66 17.95
N ASN A 556 6.11 -28.31 19.11
CA ASN A 556 7.33 -28.53 19.88
C ASN A 556 8.44 -29.26 19.09
N ASP A 557 8.08 -30.13 18.15
CA ASP A 557 9.05 -30.89 17.37
C ASP A 557 9.92 -29.95 16.53
N VAL A 558 9.31 -28.98 15.85
CA VAL A 558 10.04 -28.05 14.99
C VAL A 558 10.80 -27.00 15.79
N ILE A 559 10.23 -26.52 16.91
CA ILE A 559 10.88 -25.55 17.80
C ILE A 559 12.13 -26.17 18.44
N ARG A 560 12.04 -27.42 18.94
CA ARG A 560 13.19 -28.12 19.51
C ARG A 560 14.31 -28.34 18.48
N LEU A 561 13.96 -28.67 17.25
CA LEU A 561 14.94 -28.82 16.16
C LEU A 561 15.57 -27.47 15.78
N ALA A 562 14.78 -26.40 15.75
CA ALA A 562 15.27 -25.05 15.48
C ALA A 562 16.27 -24.59 16.55
N LYS A 563 15.97 -24.79 17.83
CA LYS A 563 16.91 -24.52 18.94
C LYS A 563 18.21 -25.33 18.83
N LYS A 564 18.12 -26.59 18.39
CA LYS A 564 19.28 -27.49 18.32
C LYS A 564 20.16 -27.28 17.08
N HIS A 565 19.57 -26.89 15.94
CA HIS A 565 20.25 -26.92 14.65
C HIS A 565 20.25 -25.59 13.89
N GLY A 566 19.54 -24.57 14.38
CA GLY A 566 19.40 -23.26 13.76
C GLY A 566 17.96 -22.98 13.34
N ASP A 567 17.58 -21.70 13.39
CA ASP A 567 16.23 -21.20 13.08
C ASP A 567 15.80 -21.43 11.63
N ASP A 568 16.75 -21.59 10.70
CA ASP A 568 16.52 -22.01 9.32
C ASP A 568 15.65 -23.28 9.20
N VAL A 569 15.64 -24.14 10.24
CA VAL A 569 14.71 -25.28 10.33
C VAL A 569 13.26 -24.82 10.17
N ILE A 570 12.86 -23.75 10.83
CA ILE A 570 11.50 -23.21 10.76
C ILE A 570 11.15 -22.86 9.31
N ARG A 571 12.05 -22.16 8.61
CA ARG A 571 11.87 -21.75 7.21
C ARG A 571 11.69 -22.95 6.29
N TYR A 572 12.56 -23.95 6.38
CA TYR A 572 12.54 -25.09 5.47
C TYR A 572 11.40 -26.05 5.76
N VAL A 573 11.10 -26.33 7.03
CA VAL A 573 9.94 -27.14 7.42
C VAL A 573 8.65 -26.43 7.02
N GLY A 574 8.57 -25.11 7.25
CA GLY A 574 7.44 -24.31 6.80
C GLY A 574 7.24 -24.35 5.29
N ARG A 575 8.32 -24.45 4.49
CA ARG A 575 8.25 -24.52 3.03
C ARG A 575 7.95 -25.92 2.49
N TYR A 576 8.49 -26.97 3.11
CA TYR A 576 8.51 -28.33 2.55
C TYR A 576 7.71 -29.36 3.34
N GLY A 577 7.08 -28.98 4.46
CA GLY A 577 6.24 -29.87 5.26
C GLY A 577 7.01 -31.07 5.82
N ASP A 578 6.42 -32.26 5.73
CA ASP A 578 6.89 -33.48 6.39
C ASP A 578 8.29 -33.90 5.93
N ASP A 579 8.59 -33.71 4.64
CA ASP A 579 9.91 -33.98 4.07
C ASP A 579 10.98 -33.05 4.69
N GLY A 580 10.62 -31.78 4.88
CA GLY A 580 11.47 -30.82 5.58
C GLY A 580 11.73 -31.21 7.03
N LEU A 581 10.68 -31.66 7.73
CA LEU A 581 10.79 -32.11 9.12
C LEU A 581 11.67 -33.36 9.23
N ALA A 582 11.48 -34.34 8.34
CA ALA A 582 12.27 -35.58 8.31
C ALA A 582 13.76 -35.30 8.12
N LEU A 583 14.10 -34.31 7.27
CA LEU A 583 15.48 -33.87 7.06
C LEU A 583 16.01 -33.06 8.23
N ALA A 584 15.22 -32.17 8.82
CA ALA A 584 15.61 -31.41 10.01
C ALA A 584 15.97 -32.33 11.18
N LYS A 585 15.28 -33.47 11.34
CA LYS A 585 15.60 -34.51 12.34
C LYS A 585 17.00 -35.14 12.15
N LYS A 586 17.66 -34.94 10.99
CA LYS A 586 19.04 -35.37 10.74
C LYS A 586 20.09 -34.32 11.12
N GLY A 587 19.67 -33.15 11.60
CA GLY A 587 20.53 -32.09 12.08
C GLY A 587 21.11 -31.21 10.96
N LYS A 588 22.31 -30.66 11.20
CA LYS A 588 22.95 -29.70 10.27
C LYS A 588 23.13 -30.25 8.84
N THR A 589 23.26 -31.57 8.70
CA THR A 589 23.38 -32.23 7.38
C THR A 589 22.08 -32.17 6.58
N GLY A 590 20.93 -32.44 7.21
CA GLY A 590 19.63 -32.30 6.55
C GLY A 590 19.33 -30.84 6.17
N LEU A 591 19.76 -29.89 7.02
CA LEU A 591 19.64 -28.46 6.75
C LEU A 591 20.49 -28.03 5.54
N PHE A 592 21.72 -28.54 5.43
CA PHE A 592 22.58 -28.31 4.27
C PHE A 592 21.93 -28.80 2.97
N VAL A 593 21.33 -30.00 2.99
CA VAL A 593 20.61 -30.55 1.84
C VAL A 593 19.43 -29.64 1.47
N MET A 594 18.59 -29.24 2.43
CA MET A 594 17.44 -28.36 2.17
C MET A 594 17.82 -26.97 1.66
N ARG A 595 19.00 -26.47 2.04
CA ARG A 595 19.50 -25.16 1.65
C ARG A 595 19.98 -25.10 0.20
N PHE A 596 20.64 -26.14 -0.27
CA PHE A 596 21.34 -26.11 -1.56
C PHE A 596 20.77 -27.06 -2.61
N MET A 597 19.96 -28.05 -2.23
CA MET A 597 19.38 -29.02 -3.18
C MET A 597 17.92 -28.70 -3.53
N PRO A 598 17.52 -28.90 -4.79
CA PRO A 598 16.14 -28.66 -5.23
C PRO A 598 15.13 -29.67 -4.66
N PRO A 599 13.82 -29.31 -4.60
CA PRO A 599 12.75 -30.11 -4.00
C PRO A 599 12.66 -31.57 -4.41
N LYS A 600 12.86 -31.83 -5.69
CA LYS A 600 12.75 -33.18 -6.26
C LYS A 600 13.83 -34.15 -5.73
N ILE A 601 14.96 -33.63 -5.21
CA ILE A 601 16.06 -34.47 -4.71
C ILE A 601 15.82 -34.90 -3.28
N PHE A 602 15.34 -33.99 -2.43
CA PHE A 602 15.33 -34.25 -0.99
C PHE A 602 14.17 -35.14 -0.53
N THR A 603 13.04 -35.19 -1.25
CA THR A 603 11.96 -36.16 -0.98
C THR A 603 12.41 -37.61 -1.17
N LYS A 604 13.36 -37.85 -2.09
CA LYS A 604 14.01 -39.15 -2.30
C LYS A 604 15.17 -39.36 -1.34
N ALA A 605 15.97 -38.33 -1.08
CA ALA A 605 17.09 -38.39 -0.14
C ALA A 605 16.63 -38.65 1.31
N ALA A 606 15.48 -38.12 1.73
CA ALA A 606 14.89 -38.32 3.05
C ALA A 606 14.79 -39.81 3.42
N ARG A 607 14.39 -40.68 2.47
CA ARG A 607 14.30 -42.15 2.65
C ARG A 607 15.67 -42.83 2.84
N PHE A 608 16.74 -42.25 2.31
CA PHE A 608 18.09 -42.85 2.27
C PHE A 608 19.10 -42.19 3.21
N THR A 609 18.67 -41.19 3.98
CA THR A 609 19.50 -40.57 5.04
C THR A 609 19.94 -41.54 6.15
N ARG A 610 19.36 -42.76 6.22
CA ARG A 610 19.84 -43.85 7.11
C ARG A 610 21.27 -44.31 6.79
N TYR A 611 21.77 -44.08 5.57
CA TYR A 611 23.06 -44.61 5.08
C TYR A 611 24.22 -43.59 5.11
N GLY A 612 24.02 -42.40 5.70
CA GLY A 612 25.07 -41.37 5.84
C GLY A 612 25.23 -40.40 4.65
N LEU A 613 26.07 -39.38 4.83
CA LEU A 613 26.25 -38.24 3.91
C LEU A 613 26.70 -38.69 2.51
N SER A 614 27.63 -39.63 2.44
CA SER A 614 28.17 -40.16 1.18
C SER A 614 27.11 -40.87 0.34
N ALA A 615 26.30 -41.73 0.96
CA ALA A 615 25.23 -42.45 0.27
C ALA A 615 24.13 -41.52 -0.25
N ALA A 616 23.73 -40.52 0.55
CA ALA A 616 22.73 -39.54 0.15
C ALA A 616 23.21 -38.64 -1.01
N LEU A 617 24.46 -38.18 -0.96
CA LEU A 617 25.08 -37.40 -2.04
C LEU A 617 25.25 -38.23 -3.32
N LEU A 618 25.64 -39.50 -3.19
CA LEU A 618 25.85 -40.40 -4.32
C LEU A 618 24.53 -40.74 -5.01
N ILE A 619 23.46 -41.03 -4.25
CA ILE A 619 22.13 -41.26 -4.82
C ILE A 619 21.58 -39.97 -5.46
N ALA A 620 21.77 -38.80 -4.84
CA ALA A 620 21.37 -37.52 -5.43
C ALA A 620 22.09 -37.25 -6.76
N PHE A 621 23.39 -37.53 -6.81
CA PHE A 621 24.20 -37.45 -8.03
C PHE A 621 23.74 -38.44 -9.10
N VAL A 622 23.48 -39.70 -8.75
CA VAL A 622 23.06 -40.74 -9.71
C VAL A 622 21.65 -40.48 -10.24
N THR A 623 20.73 -40.07 -9.38
CA THR A 623 19.32 -39.88 -9.77
C THR A 623 19.10 -38.57 -10.51
N HIS A 624 19.79 -37.50 -10.12
CA HIS A 624 19.61 -36.15 -10.69
C HIS A 624 20.94 -35.38 -10.77
N PRO A 625 21.86 -35.78 -11.67
CA PRO A 625 23.25 -35.28 -11.70
C PRO A 625 23.33 -33.76 -11.93
N LEU A 626 22.53 -33.22 -12.86
CA LEU A 626 22.52 -31.78 -13.16
C LEU A 626 22.06 -30.93 -11.96
N ALA A 627 21.05 -31.42 -11.24
CA ALA A 627 20.48 -30.72 -10.11
C ALA A 627 21.38 -30.79 -8.86
N PHE A 628 22.09 -31.91 -8.68
CA PHE A 628 23.16 -32.06 -7.70
C PHE A 628 24.32 -31.10 -7.97
N LEU A 629 24.81 -31.06 -9.21
CA LEU A 629 25.88 -30.14 -9.63
C LEU A 629 25.49 -28.68 -9.41
N SER A 630 24.27 -28.30 -9.77
CA SER A 630 23.75 -26.94 -9.53
C SER A 630 23.73 -26.59 -8.04
N GLY A 631 23.29 -27.53 -7.19
CA GLY A 631 23.31 -27.33 -5.74
C GLY A 631 24.72 -27.22 -5.16
N LEU A 632 25.65 -28.05 -5.65
CA LEU A 632 27.05 -28.02 -5.25
C LEU A 632 27.72 -26.69 -5.60
N VAL A 633 27.46 -26.16 -6.80
CA VAL A 633 27.94 -24.84 -7.23
C VAL A 633 27.43 -23.74 -6.29
N LYS A 634 26.14 -23.77 -5.93
CA LYS A 634 25.56 -22.80 -4.99
C LYS A 634 26.17 -22.90 -3.59
N ALA A 635 26.45 -24.12 -3.11
CA ALA A 635 27.06 -24.34 -1.81
C ALA A 635 28.50 -23.82 -1.77
N LEU A 636 29.30 -24.10 -2.81
CA LEU A 636 30.66 -23.60 -2.93
C LEU A 636 30.69 -22.07 -3.09
N ALA A 637 29.76 -21.50 -3.86
CA ALA A 637 29.61 -20.05 -4.02
C ALA A 637 29.33 -19.36 -2.71
N TRP A 638 28.45 -19.94 -1.91
CA TRP A 638 28.14 -19.43 -0.59
C TRP A 638 29.32 -19.56 0.39
N LEU A 639 30.06 -20.67 0.36
CA LEU A 639 31.24 -20.89 1.23
C LEU A 639 32.40 -19.96 0.89
N SER A 640 32.63 -19.68 -0.39
CA SER A 640 33.77 -18.87 -0.83
C SER A 640 33.44 -17.40 -1.08
N GLY A 641 32.17 -17.02 -1.07
CA GLY A 641 31.71 -15.67 -1.43
C GLY A 641 31.86 -15.34 -2.93
N ILE A 642 32.18 -16.32 -3.78
CA ILE A 642 32.46 -16.13 -5.20
C ILE A 642 31.18 -16.33 -6.01
N ASN A 643 31.01 -15.58 -7.11
CA ASN A 643 29.87 -15.71 -8.00
C ASN A 643 29.69 -17.17 -8.48
N PRO A 644 28.48 -17.75 -8.39
CA PRO A 644 28.22 -19.14 -8.79
C PRO A 644 28.60 -19.47 -10.24
N VAL A 645 28.57 -18.48 -11.15
CA VAL A 645 28.99 -18.68 -12.54
C VAL A 645 30.49 -18.98 -12.62
N ILE A 646 31.31 -18.27 -11.86
CA ILE A 646 32.76 -18.48 -11.82
C ILE A 646 33.08 -19.88 -11.29
N ILE A 647 32.38 -20.31 -10.24
CA ILE A 647 32.55 -21.66 -9.69
C ILE A 647 32.11 -22.73 -10.68
N ALA A 648 31.02 -22.51 -11.42
CA ALA A 648 30.60 -23.42 -12.47
C ALA A 648 31.66 -23.55 -13.58
N ILE A 649 32.31 -22.44 -13.96
CA ILE A 649 33.41 -22.44 -14.94
C ILE A 649 34.61 -23.20 -14.39
N ILE A 650 35.04 -22.94 -13.15
CA ILE A 650 36.17 -23.64 -12.51
C ILE A 650 35.90 -25.15 -12.44
N MET A 651 34.70 -25.54 -12.00
CA MET A 651 34.28 -26.94 -11.95
C MET A 651 34.25 -27.58 -13.34
N GLY A 652 33.78 -26.85 -14.35
CA GLY A 652 33.77 -27.29 -15.75
C GLY A 652 35.17 -27.52 -16.30
N LEU A 653 36.09 -26.58 -16.06
CA LEU A 653 37.51 -26.68 -16.46
C LEU A 653 38.21 -27.84 -15.74
N LEU A 654 37.92 -28.07 -14.46
CA LEU A 654 38.46 -29.20 -13.71
C LEU A 654 37.93 -30.54 -14.27
N ALA A 655 36.64 -30.61 -14.60
CA ALA A 655 36.03 -31.80 -15.18
C ALA A 655 36.58 -32.12 -16.57
N THR A 656 36.75 -31.12 -17.45
CA THR A 656 37.36 -31.31 -18.77
C THR A 656 38.83 -31.73 -18.66
N PHE A 657 39.59 -31.14 -17.73
CA PHE A 657 40.95 -31.55 -17.44
C PHE A 657 41.04 -33.02 -17.00
N LEU A 658 40.17 -33.45 -16.09
CA LEU A 658 40.11 -34.85 -15.64
C LEU A 658 39.69 -35.81 -16.75
N LEU A 659 38.73 -35.43 -17.60
CA LEU A 659 38.31 -36.21 -18.77
C LEU A 659 39.45 -36.38 -19.78
N ILE A 660 40.18 -35.31 -20.10
CA ILE A 660 41.36 -35.36 -20.98
C ILE A 660 42.43 -36.29 -20.40
N ARG A 661 42.67 -36.22 -19.08
CA ARG A 661 43.63 -37.10 -18.39
C ARG A 661 43.19 -38.57 -18.44
N LEU A 662 41.89 -38.85 -18.32
CA LEU A 662 41.33 -40.19 -18.43
C LEU A 662 41.43 -40.73 -19.87
N LEU A 663 41.07 -39.93 -20.88
CA LEU A 663 41.17 -40.30 -22.29
C LEU A 663 42.63 -40.54 -22.72
N ARG A 664 43.59 -39.75 -22.22
CA ARG A 664 45.02 -39.99 -22.47
C ARG A 664 45.48 -41.34 -21.92
N ARG A 665 44.93 -41.76 -20.78
CA ARG A 665 45.21 -43.07 -20.19
C ARG A 665 44.65 -44.22 -21.04
N PHE A 666 43.51 -44.02 -21.70
CA PHE A 666 42.94 -44.99 -22.64
C PHE A 666 43.64 -45.00 -24.01
N LEU A 667 44.15 -43.85 -24.50
CA LEU A 667 44.89 -43.81 -25.76
C LEU A 667 46.18 -44.66 -25.72
N GLY A 668 46.80 -44.79 -24.55
CA GLY A 668 47.92 -45.72 -24.33
C GLY A 668 47.56 -47.19 -24.57
N ILE A 669 46.28 -47.55 -24.43
CA ILE A 669 45.77 -48.92 -24.62
C ILE A 669 45.49 -49.21 -26.11
N PHE A 670 45.18 -48.19 -26.92
CA PHE A 670 44.86 -48.35 -28.36
C PHE A 670 46.05 -48.14 -29.31
N HIS A 671 47.24 -47.82 -28.80
CA HIS A 671 48.46 -47.70 -29.60
C HIS A 671 48.73 -48.89 -30.55
N PRO A 672 48.56 -50.18 -30.16
CA PRO A 672 48.77 -51.30 -31.08
C PRO A 672 47.76 -51.37 -32.23
N MET A 673 46.49 -50.99 -32.01
CA MET A 673 45.45 -50.95 -33.06
C MET A 673 45.75 -49.90 -34.15
N ILE A 674 46.28 -48.74 -33.75
CA ILE A 674 46.60 -47.64 -34.67
C ILE A 674 47.81 -47.99 -35.57
N VAL A 675 48.78 -48.75 -35.05
CA VAL A 675 49.91 -49.27 -35.84
C VAL A 675 49.43 -50.27 -36.89
N CYS A 676 48.49 -51.14 -36.52
CA CYS A 676 47.91 -52.14 -37.43
C CYS A 676 47.17 -51.50 -38.62
N LEU A 677 46.41 -50.42 -38.36
CA LEU A 677 45.70 -49.66 -39.41
C LEU A 677 46.65 -48.94 -40.37
N ARG A 678 47.82 -48.46 -39.91
CA ARG A 678 48.83 -47.87 -40.79
C ARG A 678 49.50 -48.91 -41.68
N ALA A 679 49.74 -50.12 -41.16
CA ALA A 679 50.27 -51.23 -41.96
C ALA A 679 49.27 -51.62 -43.07
N LEU A 680 47.98 -51.71 -42.74
CA LEU A 680 46.91 -52.00 -43.71
C LEU A 680 46.82 -50.93 -44.82
N LYS A 681 46.94 -49.64 -44.45
CA LYS A 681 46.91 -48.53 -45.39
C LYS A 681 48.14 -48.48 -46.30
N LYS A 682 49.29 -48.94 -45.81
CA LYS A 682 50.53 -49.08 -46.59
C LYS A 682 50.40 -50.23 -47.60
N TRP A 683 49.81 -51.35 -47.19
CA TRP A 683 49.53 -52.49 -48.06
C TRP A 683 48.55 -52.14 -49.19
N TYR A 684 47.46 -51.42 -48.86
CA TYR A 684 46.47 -50.96 -49.84
C TYR A 684 47.05 -50.01 -50.90
N ARG A 685 48.08 -49.21 -50.58
CA ARG A 685 48.76 -48.35 -51.57
C ARG A 685 49.66 -49.14 -52.53
N VAL A 686 50.20 -50.28 -52.10
CA VAL A 686 51.05 -51.13 -52.95
C VAL A 686 50.19 -51.90 -53.95
N CYS A 687 49.02 -52.40 -53.56
CA CYS A 687 48.12 -53.12 -54.45
C CYS A 687 47.42 -52.25 -55.51
N ARG A 688 47.45 -50.91 -55.41
CA ARG A 688 46.84 -50.00 -56.39
C ARG A 688 47.77 -49.63 -57.56
N LYS A 689 49.03 -50.08 -57.53
CA LYS A 689 50.05 -49.76 -58.56
C LYS A 689 50.42 -50.93 -59.48
N ASN A 690 49.73 -52.07 -59.39
CA ASN A 690 49.88 -53.18 -60.33
C ASN A 690 48.63 -53.32 -61.20
#